data_AF-A0A674C9B8-F1
#
_entry.id   AF-A0A674C9B8-F1
#
_cell.length_a   1.000
_cell.length_b   1.000
_cell.length_c   1.000
_cell.angle_alpha   90.00
_cell.angle_beta   90.00
_cell.angle_gamma   90.00
#
_symmetry.space_group_name_H-M   'P 1'
#
loop_
_entity.id
_entity.type
_entity.pdbx_description
1 polymer ?
#
loop_
_entity_poly.entity_id
_entity_poly.type
_entity_poly.pdbx_seq_one_letter_code
_entity_poly.pdbx_strand_id
1 'polypeptide(L)'
;MHHLLMLSETVCVCVCVCVCVCVCVAAPAEQYLQQKLPDEVVLKIFSYLLEQDLCQTACVCKRFSQLANDPILWKRLYMEVFEYTRPMMHPEPGKFYQVSPEEHDHPNPWKDSFQQLYKGAHVKPGFAEHFYSNPGRYKGRENMLYYDTIEDALGGVQEAHFEGLIFVHSGIYTDEWIYIESPITMIGAAPGKVSDKVVIENTRDSTFVFMEGSEDAYVGYMTIRFNPDDKSAQHHNAHHCLEITVNCSPNIDHCIIRSTCTVGSAVCVSGQGACPSIKHCNISDCENVGLYITDHAQGIYEDNEISNNALAGIWVKNHGNPIIRRNHIHHGRDVGVFTFDHGMGYFESCNIHRNRIAGFEVKAYANPTVVRCEIHHGQTGGIYVHEKGRGQFIENKIYANNFAGVWITSNSDPTIRGNAIFNGNQGGVYIFGDGRGLIEGNDIHGNALAGIQIRTNSCPIVRHNKIHDGQHGGIYVHEKGQGVIEENEVYSNTLAGVWVTTGSTPVLRRNRIHSGKQVGVYFYDNGHGVLEDNDIYNHMYSGVQIRTGSNPKIRRNKIWGGQNGGILVYNSGLGFIEDNEIFDNAMAGVWIKTDSNPTLRRNKIHDGRDGGICIFNGGRGLLEENDIFRNAQAGVLISTNSHPVLRKNRIFDGFAAGIEITNHATATLEGNQIFNNRFGGLFLASGVNVTMKDNKILNNQDAIEKAVSRGQCLYKISSYTSYPMHDFYRCHTCNTTDRNAICVNCIKKCHQGHDVEFIRHDRFFCDCGAGTLSNPCTLAGEPTHDTDTLYDSAPPIESNTLQHN
;
A
#
# COMPACT_ATOMS: atom_id res chain seq x y z
N MET A 1 3.28 60.88 50.47
CA MET A 1 3.51 60.48 49.06
C MET A 1 3.66 61.68 48.11
N HIS A 2 2.98 62.81 48.33
CA HIS A 2 3.19 64.03 47.51
C HIS A 2 4.57 64.71 47.64
N HIS A 3 5.37 64.37 48.65
CA HIS A 3 6.71 64.97 48.85
C HIS A 3 7.89 64.17 48.26
N LEU A 4 7.68 62.96 47.74
CA LEU A 4 8.76 62.21 47.06
C LEU A 4 8.77 62.41 45.53
N LEU A 5 7.68 62.91 44.95
CA LEU A 5 7.55 63.19 43.51
C LEU A 5 8.25 64.48 43.07
N MET A 6 8.57 65.39 43.99
CA MET A 6 9.28 66.65 43.67
C MET A 6 10.80 66.49 43.59
N LEU A 7 11.36 65.32 43.94
CA LEU A 7 12.80 65.06 43.91
C LEU A 7 13.29 64.39 42.61
N SER A 8 12.39 63.94 41.73
CA SER A 8 12.78 63.33 40.44
C SER A 8 13.03 64.35 39.33
N GLU A 9 12.44 65.55 39.40
CA GLU A 9 12.65 66.58 38.38
C GLU A 9 13.99 67.32 38.53
N THR A 10 14.62 67.30 39.71
CA THR A 10 15.85 68.09 39.97
C THR A 10 17.15 67.30 39.84
N VAL A 11 17.12 65.96 39.76
CA VAL A 11 18.33 65.13 39.68
C VAL A 11 18.81 64.91 38.23
N CYS A 12 17.98 65.23 37.23
CA CYS A 12 18.31 64.99 35.82
C CYS A 12 19.16 66.09 35.15
N VAL A 13 19.53 67.18 35.85
CA VAL A 13 20.17 68.37 35.21
C VAL A 13 21.62 68.63 35.65
N CYS A 14 22.28 67.78 36.44
CA CYS A 14 23.66 68.05 36.90
C CYS A 14 24.59 66.85 36.88
N VAL A 15 24.71 66.17 35.74
CA VAL A 15 25.84 65.26 35.49
C VAL A 15 26.56 65.67 34.21
N CYS A 16 27.13 66.87 34.23
CA CYS A 16 28.17 67.24 33.28
C CYS A 16 29.13 68.24 33.96
N VAL A 17 30.42 67.90 33.93
CA VAL A 17 31.60 68.74 34.19
C VAL A 17 32.26 68.67 35.59
N CYS A 18 33.54 68.24 35.52
CA CYS A 18 34.73 68.63 36.27
C CYS A 18 35.34 67.76 37.39
N VAL A 19 36.67 67.69 37.25
CA VAL A 19 37.72 67.02 38.03
C VAL A 19 38.12 67.87 39.24
N CYS A 20 38.73 67.20 40.25
CA CYS A 20 39.63 67.68 41.32
C CYS A 20 39.12 67.77 42.79
N VAL A 21 39.61 66.81 43.59
CA VAL A 21 40.34 66.90 44.88
C VAL A 21 39.67 67.48 46.16
N CYS A 22 39.75 66.64 47.22
CA CYS A 22 39.78 66.89 48.68
C CYS A 22 38.48 67.00 49.52
N VAL A 23 38.09 65.83 50.05
CA VAL A 23 37.91 65.42 51.48
C VAL A 23 37.05 66.26 52.44
N CYS A 24 36.17 65.50 53.13
CA CYS A 24 35.30 65.80 54.29
C CYS A 24 33.92 66.42 54.01
N VAL A 25 32.99 65.64 53.44
CA VAL A 25 31.54 65.92 53.50
C VAL A 25 30.79 64.59 53.65
N ALA A 26 29.68 64.60 54.38
CA ALA A 26 28.74 63.48 54.54
C ALA A 26 28.57 62.67 53.25
N ALA A 27 28.56 61.34 53.36
CA ALA A 27 28.37 60.46 52.22
C ALA A 27 27.18 60.95 51.38
N PRO A 28 27.37 61.32 50.11
CA PRO A 28 26.28 61.81 49.27
C PRO A 28 25.21 60.72 49.22
N ALA A 29 23.94 61.09 49.09
CA ALA A 29 22.82 60.12 48.99
C ALA A 29 23.11 59.00 47.96
N GLU A 30 23.91 59.30 46.94
CA GLU A 30 24.45 58.38 45.94
C GLU A 30 25.24 57.19 46.51
N GLN A 31 26.16 57.40 47.46
CA GLN A 31 26.92 56.30 48.07
C GLN A 31 26.03 55.38 48.90
N TYR A 32 25.01 55.94 49.56
CA TYR A 32 24.05 55.18 50.35
C TYR A 32 23.20 54.26 49.44
N LEU A 33 22.70 54.80 48.33
CA LEU A 33 21.96 54.06 47.31
C LEU A 33 22.80 52.95 46.66
N GLN A 34 24.05 53.25 46.31
CA GLN A 34 24.93 52.30 45.60
C GLN A 34 25.46 51.18 46.51
N GLN A 35 25.66 51.43 47.81
CA GLN A 35 26.41 50.49 48.66
C GLN A 35 25.71 50.06 49.95
N LYS A 36 24.68 50.77 50.45
CA LYS A 36 24.11 50.52 51.79
C LYS A 36 22.67 50.00 51.82
N LEU A 37 21.85 50.27 50.79
CA LEU A 37 20.50 49.68 50.72
C LEU A 37 20.56 48.17 50.47
N PRO A 38 19.66 47.35 51.06
CA PRO A 38 19.52 45.94 50.70
C PRO A 38 19.09 45.75 49.25
N ASP A 39 19.53 44.65 48.61
CA ASP A 39 19.21 44.34 47.22
C ASP A 39 17.69 44.24 46.98
N GLU A 40 16.91 43.75 47.94
CA GLU A 40 15.44 43.64 47.85
C GLU A 40 14.78 45.02 47.72
N VAL A 41 15.31 46.03 48.40
CA VAL A 41 14.81 47.41 48.32
C VAL A 41 15.18 48.02 46.97
N VAL A 42 16.41 47.78 46.50
CA VAL A 42 16.85 48.25 45.17
C VAL A 42 16.05 47.59 44.06
N LEU A 43 15.83 46.28 44.10
CA LEU A 43 14.97 45.56 43.16
C LEU A 43 13.52 46.06 43.21
N LYS A 44 13.01 46.41 44.39
CA LYS A 44 11.68 47.01 44.52
C LYS A 44 11.63 48.40 43.87
N ILE A 45 12.68 49.22 44.00
CA ILE A 45 12.78 50.51 43.30
C ILE A 45 12.85 50.27 41.79
N PHE A 46 13.72 49.36 41.34
CA PHE A 46 13.89 49.01 39.93
C PHE A 46 12.60 48.46 39.32
N SER A 47 11.72 47.83 40.11
CA SER A 47 10.39 47.38 39.63
C SER A 47 9.43 48.50 39.21
N TYR A 48 9.78 49.77 39.46
CA TYR A 48 9.03 50.95 38.96
C TYR A 48 9.68 51.61 37.73
N LEU A 49 10.84 51.11 37.29
CA LEU A 49 11.57 51.64 36.14
C LEU A 49 11.14 50.92 34.86
N LEU A 50 11.12 51.64 33.75
CA LEU A 50 10.93 51.07 32.42
C LEU A 50 12.27 50.56 31.87
N GLU A 51 12.21 49.81 30.76
CA GLU A 51 13.34 49.12 30.14
C GLU A 51 14.53 50.05 29.81
N GLN A 52 14.29 51.28 29.34
CA GLN A 52 15.35 52.23 29.04
C GLN A 52 16.04 52.70 30.32
N ASP A 53 15.27 53.02 31.36
CA ASP A 53 15.79 53.41 32.67
C ASP A 53 16.57 52.26 33.34
N LEU A 54 16.11 51.01 33.17
CA LEU A 54 16.84 49.83 33.63
C LEU A 54 18.17 49.65 32.90
N CYS A 55 18.20 49.89 31.58
CA CYS A 55 19.44 49.89 30.83
C CYS A 55 20.39 51.02 31.25
N GLN A 56 19.87 52.22 31.52
CA GLN A 56 20.69 53.34 32.01
C GLN A 56 21.23 53.09 33.42
N THR A 57 20.40 52.59 34.33
CA THR A 57 20.83 52.23 35.70
C THR A 57 21.88 51.12 35.71
N ALA A 58 21.82 50.18 34.74
CA ALA A 58 22.84 49.15 34.58
C ALA A 58 24.25 49.71 34.27
N CYS A 59 24.35 50.94 33.73
CA CYS A 59 25.61 51.60 33.43
C CYS A 59 26.25 52.32 34.64
N VAL A 60 25.56 52.42 35.78
CA VAL A 60 26.01 53.21 36.94
C VAL A 60 27.16 52.53 37.68
N CYS A 61 27.03 51.24 38.01
CA CYS A 61 28.06 50.46 38.69
C CYS A 61 27.82 48.94 38.51
N LYS A 62 28.81 48.11 38.85
CA LYS A 62 28.71 46.64 38.71
C LYS A 62 27.51 46.04 39.46
N ARG A 63 27.22 46.52 40.67
CA ARG A 63 26.07 46.04 41.47
C ARG A 63 24.75 46.35 40.79
N PHE A 64 24.58 47.59 40.31
CA PHE A 64 23.36 48.00 39.60
C PHE A 64 23.24 47.27 38.27
N SER A 65 24.34 47.03 37.56
CA SER A 65 24.37 46.20 36.36
C SER A 65 23.82 44.79 36.61
N GLN A 66 24.20 44.15 37.73
CA GLN A 66 23.69 42.83 38.08
C GLN A 66 22.20 42.87 38.43
N LEU A 67 21.77 43.79 39.30
CA LEU A 67 20.38 43.89 39.75
C LEU A 67 19.42 44.35 38.65
N ALA A 68 19.84 45.28 37.78
CA ALA A 68 19.05 45.75 36.65
C ALA A 68 18.89 44.68 35.56
N ASN A 69 19.73 43.64 35.56
CA ASN A 69 19.61 42.48 34.67
C ASN A 69 18.92 41.28 35.34
N ASP A 70 18.23 41.47 36.47
CA ASP A 70 17.51 40.40 37.16
C ASP A 70 16.42 39.76 36.26
N PRO A 71 16.41 38.42 36.09
CA PRO A 71 15.43 37.76 35.22
C PRO A 71 13.97 37.90 35.67
N ILE A 72 13.69 38.03 36.97
CA ILE A 72 12.32 38.15 37.49
C ILE A 72 11.77 39.55 37.18
N LEU A 73 12.62 40.57 37.31
CA LEU A 73 12.31 41.94 36.92
C LEU A 73 11.95 42.02 35.43
N TRP A 74 12.84 41.52 34.56
CA TRP A 74 12.60 41.53 33.11
C TRP A 74 11.42 40.66 32.71
N LYS A 75 11.18 39.52 33.35
CA LYS A 75 9.99 38.69 33.12
C LYS A 75 8.70 39.48 33.36
N ARG A 76 8.60 40.22 34.48
CA ARG A 76 7.40 41.01 34.80
C ARG A 76 7.15 42.09 33.76
N LEU A 77 8.21 42.83 33.42
CA LEU A 77 8.16 43.92 32.45
C LEU A 77 7.81 43.40 31.05
N TYR A 78 8.41 42.27 30.65
CA TYR A 78 8.13 41.59 29.39
C TYR A 78 6.66 41.12 29.31
N MET A 79 6.15 40.48 30.37
CA MET A 79 4.76 40.05 30.44
C MET A 79 3.76 41.21 30.41
N GLU A 80 4.12 42.38 30.95
CA GLU A 80 3.27 43.57 30.89
C GLU A 80 3.11 44.10 29.45
N VAL A 81 4.15 43.95 28.63
CA VAL A 81 4.22 44.49 27.27
C VAL A 81 3.70 43.51 26.22
N PHE A 82 4.14 42.25 26.29
CA PHE A 82 3.89 41.23 25.25
C PHE A 82 2.95 40.12 25.69
N GLU A 83 2.53 40.10 26.96
CA GLU A 83 1.62 39.09 27.56
C GLU A 83 2.13 37.64 27.56
N TYR A 84 3.21 37.31 26.85
CA TYR A 84 3.71 35.95 26.76
C TYR A 84 4.25 35.44 28.10
N THR A 85 3.94 34.18 28.41
CA THR A 85 4.45 33.47 29.58
C THR A 85 5.81 32.80 29.36
N ARG A 86 6.35 32.89 28.14
CA ARG A 86 7.68 32.42 27.73
C ARG A 86 8.30 33.47 26.78
N PRO A 87 9.62 33.68 26.80
CA PRO A 87 10.28 34.59 25.86
C PRO A 87 10.06 34.13 24.42
N MET A 88 9.60 35.04 23.56
CA MET A 88 9.46 34.84 22.12
C MET A 88 10.72 35.37 21.43
N MET A 89 11.49 34.48 20.79
CA MET A 89 12.71 34.85 20.09
C MET A 89 12.39 35.23 18.64
N HIS A 90 13.07 36.26 18.15
CA HIS A 90 13.02 36.74 16.78
C HIS A 90 14.43 37.10 16.28
N PRO A 91 15.29 36.10 16.02
CA PRO A 91 16.69 36.35 15.66
C PRO A 91 16.87 36.82 14.21
N GLU A 92 15.93 36.49 13.32
CA GLU A 92 15.96 36.80 11.88
C GLU A 92 14.51 37.05 11.40
N PRO A 93 14.31 37.87 10.35
CA PRO A 93 13.00 38.08 9.73
C PRO A 93 12.25 36.76 9.48
N GLY A 94 10.97 36.70 9.88
CA GLY A 94 10.11 35.52 9.70
C GLY A 94 10.43 34.30 10.59
N LYS A 95 11.42 34.36 11.50
CA LYS A 95 11.67 33.29 12.48
C LYS A 95 11.16 33.68 13.86
N PHE A 96 10.23 32.89 14.38
CA PHE A 96 9.66 33.06 15.71
C PHE A 96 9.57 31.73 16.45
N TYR A 97 10.07 31.68 17.68
CA TYR A 97 9.95 30.50 18.54
C TYR A 97 10.01 30.87 20.01
N GLN A 98 9.28 30.13 20.84
CA GLN A 98 9.33 30.31 22.29
C GLN A 98 10.44 29.45 22.89
N VAL A 99 11.22 30.03 23.81
CA VAL A 99 12.28 29.30 24.52
C VAL A 99 11.91 29.00 25.97
N SER A 100 12.43 27.89 26.50
CA SER A 100 12.45 27.66 27.94
C SER A 100 13.55 28.55 28.56
N PRO A 101 13.24 29.41 29.56
CA PRO A 101 14.25 30.27 30.17
C PRO A 101 15.43 29.52 30.80
N GLU A 102 15.25 28.25 31.14
CA GLU A 102 16.27 27.39 31.77
C GLU A 102 17.25 26.79 30.75
N GLU A 103 16.88 26.76 29.47
CA GLU A 103 17.62 26.08 28.39
C GLU A 103 18.31 27.06 27.44
N HIS A 104 18.26 28.36 27.74
CA HIS A 104 18.76 29.40 26.85
C HIS A 104 20.17 29.85 27.26
N ASP A 105 21.08 29.98 26.28
CA ASP A 105 22.51 30.27 26.52
C ASP A 105 22.76 31.66 27.12
N HIS A 106 21.87 32.63 26.88
CA HIS A 106 21.99 33.98 27.42
C HIS A 106 21.53 34.07 28.89
N PRO A 107 22.26 34.81 29.74
CA PRO A 107 21.97 34.90 31.18
C PRO A 107 20.61 35.55 31.52
N ASN A 108 20.00 36.28 30.58
CA ASN A 108 18.64 36.82 30.74
C ASN A 108 17.87 36.76 29.40
N PRO A 109 17.15 35.66 29.13
CA PRO A 109 16.40 35.49 27.87
C PRO A 109 15.23 36.47 27.72
N TRP A 110 14.65 36.95 28.83
CA TRP A 110 13.57 37.94 28.79
C TRP A 110 14.06 39.27 28.26
N LYS A 111 15.24 39.71 28.69
CA LYS A 111 15.85 40.95 28.22
C LYS A 111 16.25 40.86 26.74
N ASP A 112 16.85 39.75 26.34
CA ASP A 112 17.25 39.53 24.95
C ASP A 112 16.04 39.52 24.00
N SER A 113 15.00 38.75 24.36
CA SER A 113 13.73 38.78 23.63
C SER A 113 13.09 40.17 23.60
N PHE A 114 13.08 40.90 24.73
CA PHE A 114 12.54 42.25 24.79
C PHE A 114 13.26 43.16 23.78
N GLN A 115 14.58 43.07 23.68
CA GLN A 115 15.39 43.86 22.75
C GLN A 115 15.02 43.58 21.29
N GLN A 116 14.77 42.32 20.93
CA GLN A 116 14.41 41.91 19.57
C GLN A 116 13.01 42.40 19.16
N LEU A 117 12.09 42.51 20.12
CA LEU A 117 10.68 42.83 19.89
C LEU A 117 10.32 44.30 20.15
N TYR A 118 11.27 45.10 20.64
CA TYR A 118 11.03 46.42 21.23
C TYR A 118 10.33 47.43 20.30
N LYS A 119 10.50 47.30 18.98
CA LYS A 119 10.01 48.26 17.98
C LYS A 119 8.70 47.83 17.31
N GLY A 120 8.07 46.75 17.76
CA GLY A 120 6.79 46.33 17.19
C GLY A 120 5.65 47.27 17.59
N ALA A 121 4.67 47.40 16.70
CA ALA A 121 3.37 47.99 17.01
C ALA A 121 2.51 46.99 17.78
N HIS A 122 1.61 47.50 18.61
CA HIS A 122 0.74 46.71 19.48
C HIS A 122 -0.72 47.03 19.17
N VAL A 123 -1.47 46.05 18.68
CA VAL A 123 -2.92 46.12 18.52
C VAL A 123 -3.57 45.61 19.81
N LYS A 124 -4.09 46.53 20.62
CA LYS A 124 -4.68 46.22 21.92
C LYS A 124 -5.93 47.07 22.15
N PRO A 125 -7.13 46.53 21.85
CA PRO A 125 -8.38 47.28 21.92
C PRO A 125 -8.60 47.98 23.27
N GLY A 126 -8.87 49.28 23.22
CA GLY A 126 -9.13 50.13 24.38
C GLY A 126 -7.88 50.56 25.16
N PHE A 127 -6.68 50.25 24.67
CA PHE A 127 -5.43 50.62 25.32
C PHE A 127 -4.77 51.85 24.68
N ALA A 128 -5.01 52.13 23.41
CA ALA A 128 -4.37 53.25 22.72
C ALA A 128 -4.66 54.58 23.42
N GLU A 129 -5.94 54.86 23.75
CA GLU A 129 -6.33 56.06 24.49
C GLU A 129 -5.62 56.15 25.86
N HIS A 130 -5.50 55.03 26.58
CA HIS A 130 -4.81 54.99 27.87
C HIS A 130 -3.31 55.30 27.74
N PHE A 131 -2.66 54.78 26.69
CA PHE A 131 -1.25 55.00 26.45
C PHE A 131 -0.95 56.47 26.12
N TYR A 132 -1.64 57.03 25.12
CA TYR A 132 -1.38 58.38 24.64
C TYR A 132 -1.85 59.49 25.60
N SER A 133 -2.82 59.22 26.48
CA SER A 133 -3.24 60.16 27.53
C SER A 133 -2.29 60.23 28.73
N ASN A 134 -1.30 59.33 28.84
CA ASN A 134 -0.38 59.24 29.97
C ASN A 134 1.12 59.31 29.57
N PRO A 135 1.58 60.35 28.83
CA PRO A 135 2.93 60.40 28.28
C PRO A 135 4.04 60.40 29.35
N GLY A 136 3.77 60.93 30.54
CA GLY A 136 4.74 60.91 31.65
C GLY A 136 4.99 59.51 32.22
N ARG A 137 3.99 58.61 32.18
CA ARG A 137 4.11 57.24 32.68
C ARG A 137 4.88 56.35 31.71
N TYR A 138 4.73 56.57 30.41
CA TYR A 138 5.32 55.77 29.35
C TYR A 138 6.50 56.46 28.66
N LYS A 139 7.11 57.44 29.32
CA LYS A 139 8.30 58.13 28.83
C LYS A 139 9.41 57.11 28.54
N GLY A 140 9.98 57.14 27.33
CA GLY A 140 10.95 56.14 26.87
C GLY A 140 10.33 54.95 26.12
N ARG A 141 9.02 54.92 25.86
CA ARG A 141 8.34 53.96 24.94
C ARG A 141 7.87 54.61 23.64
N GLU A 142 8.55 55.65 23.20
CA GLU A 142 8.17 56.43 22.00
C GLU A 142 8.20 55.62 20.70
N ASN A 143 8.94 54.51 20.67
CA ASN A 143 9.02 53.60 19.53
C ASN A 143 7.99 52.45 19.57
N MET A 144 7.14 52.38 20.61
CA MET A 144 6.07 51.40 20.74
C MET A 144 4.74 52.05 20.38
N LEU A 145 4.24 51.74 19.19
CA LEU A 145 2.98 52.26 18.68
C LEU A 145 1.83 51.39 19.20
N TYR A 146 0.75 52.01 19.67
CA TYR A 146 -0.46 51.31 20.10
C TYR A 146 -1.66 51.70 19.24
N TYR A 147 -2.39 50.70 18.77
CA TYR A 147 -3.59 50.83 17.95
C TYR A 147 -4.75 50.04 18.58
N ASP A 148 -5.98 50.48 18.34
CA ASP A 148 -7.18 49.77 18.83
C ASP A 148 -7.67 48.69 17.85
N THR A 149 -7.37 48.84 16.55
CA THR A 149 -7.74 47.90 15.48
C THR A 149 -6.51 47.44 14.69
N ILE A 150 -6.61 46.31 14.01
CA ILE A 150 -5.59 45.79 13.08
C ILE A 150 -5.53 46.68 11.84
N GLU A 151 -6.68 47.13 11.33
CA GLU A 151 -6.77 48.07 10.21
C GLU A 151 -5.95 49.34 10.44
N ASP A 152 -6.09 49.96 11.61
CA ASP A 152 -5.33 51.17 11.95
C ASP A 152 -3.82 50.91 11.97
N ALA A 153 -3.40 49.74 12.48
CA ALA A 153 -2.00 49.35 12.50
C ALA A 153 -1.43 49.10 11.10
N LEU A 154 -2.23 48.53 10.18
CA LEU A 154 -1.86 48.38 8.77
C LEU A 154 -1.80 49.73 8.04
N GLY A 155 -2.66 50.68 8.39
CA GLY A 155 -2.57 52.05 7.89
C GLY A 155 -1.33 52.81 8.38
N GLY A 156 -0.87 52.48 9.60
CA GLY A 156 0.31 53.06 10.26
C GLY A 156 1.66 52.66 9.66
N VAL A 157 1.69 51.77 8.66
CA VAL A 157 2.93 51.28 8.02
C VAL A 157 3.78 52.41 7.41
N GLN A 158 3.19 53.57 7.14
CA GLN A 158 3.88 54.74 6.58
C GLN A 158 4.68 55.56 7.62
N GLU A 159 4.61 55.24 8.91
CA GLU A 159 5.30 55.97 9.97
C GLU A 159 6.83 55.69 9.96
N ALA A 160 7.64 56.75 10.12
CA ALA A 160 9.10 56.69 9.92
C ALA A 160 9.88 55.72 10.83
N HIS A 161 9.25 55.18 11.88
CA HIS A 161 9.88 54.27 12.87
C HIS A 161 9.28 52.86 12.86
N PHE A 162 8.33 52.56 11.97
CA PHE A 162 7.66 51.26 11.92
C PHE A 162 8.48 50.24 11.12
N GLU A 163 8.91 49.16 11.76
CA GLU A 163 9.75 48.11 11.15
C GLU A 163 8.94 46.92 10.58
N GLY A 164 7.61 47.05 10.46
CA GLY A 164 6.77 45.99 9.89
C GLY A 164 6.25 44.98 10.90
N LEU A 165 6.64 45.03 12.18
CA LEU A 165 6.24 44.05 13.22
C LEU A 165 4.99 44.51 13.99
N ILE A 166 3.96 43.67 14.04
CA ILE A 166 2.68 43.94 14.69
C ILE A 166 2.35 42.80 15.67
N PHE A 167 2.14 43.15 16.93
CA PHE A 167 1.63 42.27 17.98
C PHE A 167 0.12 42.42 18.12
N VAL A 168 -0.63 41.35 17.87
CA VAL A 168 -2.09 41.31 18.08
C VAL A 168 -2.35 40.70 19.45
N HIS A 169 -2.78 41.52 20.41
CA HIS A 169 -2.94 41.10 21.80
C HIS A 169 -4.15 40.19 22.00
N SER A 170 -4.30 39.61 23.21
CA SER A 170 -5.44 38.75 23.53
C SER A 170 -6.78 39.47 23.29
N GLY A 171 -7.65 38.85 22.50
CA GLY A 171 -8.88 39.47 22.03
C GLY A 171 -9.57 38.67 20.93
N ILE A 172 -10.81 39.08 20.64
CA ILE A 172 -11.55 38.65 19.45
C ILE A 172 -11.74 39.89 18.58
N TYR A 173 -11.16 39.83 17.38
CA TYR A 173 -11.16 40.89 16.38
C TYR A 173 -12.16 40.50 15.28
N THR A 174 -13.16 41.33 15.03
CA THR A 174 -14.30 40.95 14.17
C THR A 174 -14.54 41.95 13.06
N ASP A 175 -14.75 41.44 11.85
CA ASP A 175 -15.18 42.19 10.67
C ASP A 175 -14.23 43.32 10.26
N GLU A 176 -12.93 43.08 10.45
CA GLU A 176 -11.85 43.96 9.98
C GLU A 176 -11.36 43.58 8.57
N TRP A 177 -10.96 44.59 7.78
CA TRP A 177 -10.45 44.48 6.42
C TRP A 177 -8.94 44.26 6.40
N ILE A 178 -8.50 43.00 6.41
CA ILE A 178 -7.09 42.64 6.52
C ILE A 178 -6.52 42.28 5.14
N TYR A 179 -6.14 43.31 4.40
CA TYR A 179 -5.44 43.20 3.12
C TYR A 179 -3.93 43.40 3.32
N ILE A 180 -3.14 42.39 3.00
CA ILE A 180 -1.68 42.44 3.11
C ILE A 180 -1.09 42.67 1.72
N GLU A 181 -0.52 43.85 1.52
CA GLU A 181 0.13 44.31 0.28
C GLU A 181 1.60 44.68 0.48
N SER A 182 2.18 44.31 1.62
CA SER A 182 3.55 44.63 2.02
C SER A 182 4.15 43.53 2.90
N PRO A 183 5.50 43.45 3.04
CA PRO A 183 6.22 42.42 3.82
C PRO A 183 6.09 42.62 5.34
N ILE A 184 4.87 42.77 5.86
CA ILE A 184 4.62 42.96 7.29
C ILE A 184 4.64 41.63 8.04
N THR A 185 5.00 41.69 9.32
CA THR A 185 5.01 40.57 10.26
C THR A 185 3.94 40.79 11.31
N MET A 186 2.96 39.91 11.39
CA MET A 186 1.88 39.94 12.37
C MET A 186 1.92 38.68 13.24
N ILE A 187 1.96 38.86 14.56
CA ILE A 187 2.04 37.76 15.51
C ILE A 187 1.08 37.94 16.67
N GLY A 188 0.39 36.86 17.06
CA GLY A 188 -0.45 36.87 18.26
C GLY A 188 0.40 37.05 19.53
N ALA A 189 -0.11 37.81 20.49
CA ALA A 189 0.52 38.12 21.77
C ALA A 189 -0.45 37.83 22.92
N ALA A 190 -0.24 36.74 23.65
CA ALA A 190 -1.12 36.34 24.75
C ALA A 190 -0.43 35.38 25.72
N PRO A 191 -0.94 35.24 26.96
CA PRO A 191 -0.36 34.32 27.94
C PRO A 191 -0.74 32.87 27.65
N GLY A 192 0.17 31.92 27.81
CA GLY A 192 -0.08 30.50 27.56
C GLY A 192 -0.14 30.17 26.05
N LYS A 193 -1.13 29.36 25.63
CA LYS A 193 -1.32 29.00 24.23
C LYS A 193 -1.98 30.17 23.48
N VAL A 194 -1.17 30.89 22.71
CA VAL A 194 -1.54 32.17 22.08
C VAL A 194 -2.75 32.04 21.16
N SER A 195 -2.76 31.01 20.31
CA SER A 195 -3.83 30.80 19.33
C SER A 195 -5.21 30.59 19.94
N ASP A 196 -5.33 30.19 21.21
CA ASP A 196 -6.62 30.05 21.89
C ASP A 196 -7.20 31.40 22.35
N LYS A 197 -6.39 32.47 22.37
CA LYS A 197 -6.72 33.77 22.96
C LYS A 197 -6.69 34.93 21.98
N VAL A 198 -6.02 34.77 20.85
CA VAL A 198 -5.99 35.75 19.76
C VAL A 198 -6.81 35.18 18.62
N VAL A 199 -8.02 35.70 18.43
CA VAL A 199 -8.97 35.23 17.41
C VAL A 199 -9.30 36.37 16.47
N ILE A 200 -9.05 36.17 15.19
CA ILE A 200 -9.45 37.09 14.12
C ILE A 200 -10.57 36.41 13.34
N GLU A 201 -11.70 37.09 13.21
CA GLU A 201 -12.93 36.56 12.64
C GLU A 201 -13.57 37.56 11.68
N ASN A 202 -14.15 37.07 10.58
CA ASN A 202 -14.91 37.90 9.65
C ASN A 202 -16.19 37.13 9.23
N THR A 203 -17.30 37.85 9.04
CA THR A 203 -18.59 37.27 8.59
C THR A 203 -19.01 37.73 7.18
N ARG A 204 -18.27 38.65 6.55
CA ARG A 204 -18.70 39.33 5.31
C ARG A 204 -17.75 39.13 4.13
N ASP A 205 -16.46 39.12 4.39
CA ASP A 205 -15.40 38.97 3.39
C ASP A 205 -14.34 37.99 3.89
N SER A 206 -13.36 37.68 3.04
CA SER A 206 -12.20 36.86 3.39
C SER A 206 -11.47 37.46 4.59
N THR A 207 -11.14 36.64 5.59
CA THR A 207 -10.56 37.13 6.85
C THR A 207 -9.16 37.72 6.66
N PHE A 208 -8.35 37.11 5.78
CA PHE A 208 -7.06 37.61 5.34
C PHE A 208 -6.97 37.49 3.82
N VAL A 209 -6.51 38.55 3.16
CA VAL A 209 -6.24 38.57 1.72
C VAL A 209 -4.80 39.03 1.47
N PHE A 210 -3.98 38.13 0.92
CA PHE A 210 -2.61 38.41 0.52
C PHE A 210 -2.56 38.77 -0.97
N MET A 211 -2.14 40.00 -1.23
CA MET A 211 -2.03 40.58 -2.56
C MET A 211 -0.55 40.69 -2.99
N GLU A 212 -0.34 41.06 -4.25
CA GLU A 212 1.00 41.37 -4.75
C GLU A 212 1.71 42.39 -3.84
N GLY A 213 2.99 42.16 -3.53
CA GLY A 213 3.75 42.93 -2.55
C GLY A 213 3.82 42.31 -1.15
N SER A 214 3.02 41.29 -0.85
CA SER A 214 3.10 40.52 0.41
C SER A 214 4.17 39.41 0.41
N GLU A 215 5.21 39.57 -0.41
CA GLU A 215 6.40 38.74 -0.37
C GLU A 215 7.02 38.80 1.03
N ASP A 216 7.45 37.66 1.58
CA ASP A 216 8.03 37.57 2.93
C ASP A 216 7.14 38.04 4.10
N ALA A 217 5.89 38.43 3.86
CA ALA A 217 4.94 38.74 4.92
C ALA A 217 4.79 37.53 5.84
N TYR A 218 4.66 37.76 7.15
CA TYR A 218 4.55 36.70 8.14
C TYR A 218 3.29 36.85 8.97
N VAL A 219 2.51 35.78 9.11
CA VAL A 219 1.36 35.72 10.02
C VAL A 219 1.47 34.48 10.88
N GLY A 220 1.45 34.63 12.21
CA GLY A 220 1.56 33.47 13.08
C GLY A 220 0.97 33.58 14.48
N TYR A 221 0.85 32.41 15.12
CA TYR A 221 0.42 32.26 16.52
C TYR A 221 -0.97 32.83 16.82
N MET A 222 -1.97 32.59 15.97
CA MET A 222 -3.34 33.08 16.16
C MET A 222 -4.39 32.10 15.62
N THR A 223 -5.65 32.32 15.95
CA THR A 223 -6.79 31.65 15.30
C THR A 223 -7.41 32.59 14.28
N ILE A 224 -7.60 32.12 13.05
CA ILE A 224 -8.22 32.84 11.93
C ILE A 224 -9.52 32.12 11.57
N ARG A 225 -10.63 32.86 11.49
CA ARG A 225 -11.97 32.31 11.24
C ARG A 225 -12.72 33.08 10.17
N PHE A 226 -13.44 32.35 9.34
CA PHE A 226 -14.47 32.91 8.47
C PHE A 226 -15.82 32.26 8.74
N ASN A 227 -16.74 33.04 9.31
CA ASN A 227 -18.05 32.57 9.79
C ASN A 227 -19.17 33.41 9.16
N PRO A 228 -19.51 33.21 7.87
CA PRO A 228 -20.50 34.04 7.20
C PRO A 228 -21.91 33.91 7.82
N ASP A 229 -22.59 35.05 7.99
CA ASP A 229 -23.92 35.15 8.62
C ASP A 229 -25.01 34.39 7.85
N ASP A 230 -24.94 34.43 6.52
CA ASP A 230 -25.86 33.71 5.64
C ASP A 230 -25.18 32.47 5.06
N LYS A 231 -25.51 31.29 5.61
CA LYS A 231 -25.04 29.99 5.11
C LYS A 231 -25.54 29.66 3.70
N SER A 232 -26.29 30.57 3.06
CA SER A 232 -26.92 30.39 1.76
C SER A 232 -26.65 31.48 0.71
N ALA A 233 -25.64 32.35 0.89
CA ALA A 233 -25.36 33.45 -0.05
C ALA A 233 -24.92 32.96 -1.45
N GLN A 234 -25.92 32.69 -2.30
CA GLN A 234 -25.88 32.94 -3.73
C GLN A 234 -25.39 34.38 -3.92
N HIS A 235 -24.20 34.58 -4.50
CA HIS A 235 -23.86 35.65 -5.46
C HIS A 235 -22.32 35.73 -5.67
N HIS A 236 -21.86 35.16 -6.77
CA HIS A 236 -20.69 35.48 -7.61
C HIS A 236 -19.25 35.60 -7.07
N ASN A 237 -18.93 35.79 -5.78
CA ASN A 237 -17.55 35.75 -5.30
C ASN A 237 -17.39 34.77 -4.13
N ALA A 238 -16.52 33.77 -4.29
CA ALA A 238 -16.21 32.83 -3.22
C ALA A 238 -15.19 33.46 -2.26
N HIS A 239 -15.66 34.01 -1.14
CA HIS A 239 -14.79 34.48 -0.06
C HIS A 239 -14.22 33.29 0.73
N HIS A 240 -12.97 33.41 1.19
CA HIS A 240 -12.18 32.35 1.82
C HIS A 240 -11.71 32.79 3.21
N CYS A 241 -11.40 31.86 4.13
CA CYS A 241 -10.82 32.32 5.40
C CYS A 241 -9.43 32.95 5.21
N LEU A 242 -8.63 32.34 4.34
CA LEU A 242 -7.31 32.81 3.96
C LEU A 242 -7.19 32.78 2.44
N GLU A 243 -6.99 33.94 1.82
CA GLU A 243 -6.89 34.09 0.37
C GLU A 243 -5.49 34.57 -0.03
N ILE A 244 -4.82 33.79 -0.87
CA ILE A 244 -3.45 34.05 -1.35
C ILE A 244 -3.51 34.10 -2.87
N THR A 245 -3.29 35.30 -3.40
CA THR A 245 -3.50 35.63 -4.82
C THR A 245 -2.20 35.54 -5.65
N VAL A 246 -2.19 36.13 -6.84
CA VAL A 246 -1.04 36.08 -7.76
C VAL A 246 0.20 36.77 -7.17
N ASN A 247 1.39 36.27 -7.54
CA ASN A 247 2.69 36.86 -7.20
C ASN A 247 2.90 37.17 -5.70
N CYS A 248 2.37 36.33 -4.80
CA CYS A 248 2.62 36.48 -3.36
C CYS A 248 3.19 35.20 -2.74
N SER A 249 4.00 35.37 -1.69
CA SER A 249 4.71 34.28 -1.01
C SER A 249 4.74 34.45 0.52
N PRO A 250 3.57 34.61 1.18
CA PRO A 250 3.52 34.81 2.62
C PRO A 250 3.94 33.55 3.40
N ASN A 251 4.46 33.77 4.60
CA ASN A 251 4.78 32.77 5.60
C ASN A 251 3.66 32.73 6.65
N ILE A 252 3.05 31.56 6.82
CA ILE A 252 1.93 31.38 7.75
C ILE A 252 2.27 30.22 8.68
N ASP A 253 2.39 30.52 9.97
CA ASP A 253 3.01 29.58 10.91
C ASP A 253 2.29 29.53 12.27
N HIS A 254 2.09 28.33 12.81
CA HIS A 254 1.42 28.12 14.10
C HIS A 254 0.00 28.71 14.20
N CYS A 255 -0.73 28.78 13.08
CA CYS A 255 -2.10 29.29 13.03
C CYS A 255 -3.14 28.17 13.14
N ILE A 256 -4.31 28.49 13.72
CA ILE A 256 -5.51 27.64 13.64
C ILE A 256 -6.46 28.31 12.65
N ILE A 257 -6.80 27.62 11.56
CA ILE A 257 -7.62 28.16 10.47
C ILE A 257 -8.92 27.36 10.41
N ARG A 258 -10.06 28.04 10.56
CA ARG A 258 -11.39 27.42 10.51
C ARG A 258 -12.36 28.23 9.65
N SER A 259 -13.30 27.56 8.98
CA SER A 259 -14.31 28.25 8.17
C SER A 259 -15.65 27.52 8.20
N THR A 260 -16.72 28.21 8.58
CA THR A 260 -18.09 27.67 8.43
C THR A 260 -18.70 27.97 7.06
N CYS A 261 -17.92 28.56 6.15
CA CYS A 261 -18.39 28.82 4.78
C CYS A 261 -18.57 27.51 4.02
N THR A 262 -19.71 27.38 3.35
CA THR A 262 -20.07 26.21 2.52
C THR A 262 -19.66 26.40 1.05
N VAL A 263 -19.22 27.60 0.65
CA VAL A 263 -18.88 27.93 -0.75
C VAL A 263 -17.38 28.11 -0.94
N GLY A 264 -16.70 28.84 -0.06
CA GLY A 264 -15.25 29.05 -0.11
C GLY A 264 -14.48 28.13 0.83
N SER A 265 -13.26 27.77 0.42
CA SER A 265 -12.32 26.97 1.21
C SER A 265 -11.78 27.73 2.44
N ALA A 266 -11.19 26.98 3.37
CA ALA A 266 -10.49 27.58 4.50
C ALA A 266 -9.23 28.33 4.04
N VAL A 267 -8.41 27.69 3.20
CA VAL A 267 -7.27 28.32 2.55
C VAL A 267 -7.42 28.20 1.04
N CYS A 268 -7.28 29.30 0.32
CA CYS A 268 -7.25 29.37 -1.13
C CYS A 268 -5.94 29.97 -1.60
N VAL A 269 -5.21 29.24 -2.43
CA VAL A 269 -3.97 29.68 -3.07
C VAL A 269 -4.19 29.61 -4.57
N SER A 270 -4.25 30.76 -5.22
CA SER A 270 -4.69 30.87 -6.60
C SER A 270 -3.81 31.82 -7.39
N GLY A 271 -3.48 31.40 -8.61
CA GLY A 271 -2.82 32.23 -9.59
C GLY A 271 -1.32 32.00 -9.71
N GLN A 272 -0.78 32.43 -10.84
CA GLN A 272 0.63 32.30 -11.16
C GLN A 272 1.48 33.13 -10.18
N GLY A 273 2.59 32.56 -9.73
CA GLY A 273 3.49 33.21 -8.77
C GLY A 273 3.05 33.10 -7.31
N ALA A 274 1.83 32.63 -7.02
CA ALA A 274 1.40 32.32 -5.65
C ALA A 274 2.22 31.15 -5.10
N CYS A 275 3.04 31.39 -4.07
CA CYS A 275 3.96 30.41 -3.50
C CYS A 275 4.13 30.61 -1.98
N PRO A 276 3.07 30.40 -1.18
CA PRO A 276 3.15 30.58 0.27
C PRO A 276 3.95 29.46 0.95
N SER A 277 4.43 29.74 2.16
CA SER A 277 4.94 28.73 3.09
C SER A 277 3.98 28.61 4.27
N ILE A 278 3.22 27.51 4.35
CA ILE A 278 2.27 27.25 5.44
C ILE A 278 2.79 26.09 6.30
N LYS A 279 3.10 26.37 7.56
CA LYS A 279 3.77 25.43 8.46
C LYS A 279 3.13 25.37 9.84
N HIS A 280 3.18 24.21 10.48
CA HIS A 280 2.66 24.00 11.85
C HIS A 280 1.22 24.52 12.07
N CYS A 281 0.43 24.61 11.01
CA CYS A 281 -0.92 25.11 11.05
C CYS A 281 -1.91 23.97 11.26
N ASN A 282 -3.04 24.31 11.90
CA ASN A 282 -4.18 23.43 12.05
C ASN A 282 -5.34 23.95 11.20
N ILE A 283 -5.60 23.31 10.06
CA ILE A 283 -6.67 23.63 9.12
C ILE A 283 -7.80 22.62 9.34
N SER A 284 -8.72 22.94 10.25
CA SER A 284 -9.73 21.97 10.70
C SER A 284 -11.12 22.52 10.88
N ASP A 285 -12.08 21.58 10.95
CA ASP A 285 -13.47 21.83 11.28
C ASP A 285 -14.14 22.79 10.28
N CYS A 286 -13.79 22.66 8.99
CA CYS A 286 -14.32 23.52 7.92
C CYS A 286 -15.51 22.89 7.18
N GLU A 287 -16.51 23.69 6.80
CA GLU A 287 -17.70 23.24 6.05
C GLU A 287 -17.49 23.16 4.52
N ASN A 288 -16.25 23.37 4.06
CA ASN A 288 -15.80 23.20 2.67
C ASN A 288 -14.39 22.54 2.68
N VAL A 289 -13.60 22.74 1.64
CA VAL A 289 -12.24 22.24 1.48
C VAL A 289 -11.30 22.91 2.48
N GLY A 290 -10.39 22.14 3.06
CA GLY A 290 -9.35 22.67 3.94
C GLY A 290 -8.38 23.57 3.17
N LEU A 291 -7.60 22.98 2.28
CA LEU A 291 -6.59 23.67 1.49
C LEU A 291 -6.85 23.51 -0.01
N TYR A 292 -7.06 24.61 -0.72
CA TYR A 292 -7.34 24.63 -2.15
C TYR A 292 -6.23 25.35 -2.91
N ILE A 293 -5.51 24.63 -3.77
CA ILE A 293 -4.44 25.14 -4.64
C ILE A 293 -4.89 25.05 -6.11
N THR A 294 -4.91 26.18 -6.81
CA THR A 294 -5.46 26.26 -8.18
C THR A 294 -4.69 27.23 -9.07
N ASP A 295 -4.94 27.15 -10.37
CA ASP A 295 -4.54 28.16 -11.38
C ASP A 295 -3.03 28.45 -11.36
N HIS A 296 -2.23 27.39 -11.50
CA HIS A 296 -0.76 27.40 -11.49
C HIS A 296 -0.09 27.78 -10.16
N ALA A 297 -0.86 27.92 -9.08
CA ALA A 297 -0.31 28.17 -7.75
C ALA A 297 0.61 27.03 -7.30
N GLN A 298 1.62 27.42 -6.53
CA GLN A 298 2.60 26.55 -5.90
C GLN A 298 2.56 26.78 -4.38
N GLY A 299 3.66 26.48 -3.69
CA GLY A 299 3.80 26.69 -2.26
C GLY A 299 4.38 25.47 -1.55
N ILE A 300 4.81 25.70 -0.31
CA ILE A 300 5.37 24.70 0.59
C ILE A 300 4.43 24.58 1.79
N TYR A 301 3.91 23.37 2.00
CA TYR A 301 2.99 23.07 3.09
C TYR A 301 3.62 21.95 3.91
N GLU A 302 4.10 22.26 5.11
CA GLU A 302 4.86 21.30 5.93
C GLU A 302 4.36 21.22 7.37
N ASP A 303 4.33 20.00 7.91
CA ASP A 303 4.03 19.76 9.32
C ASP A 303 2.67 20.33 9.77
N ASN A 304 1.68 20.33 8.87
CA ASN A 304 0.32 20.81 9.16
C ASN A 304 -0.62 19.66 9.51
N GLU A 305 -1.64 20.01 10.31
CA GLU A 305 -2.79 19.20 10.66
C GLU A 305 -3.99 19.64 9.82
N ILE A 306 -4.56 18.74 9.01
CA ILE A 306 -5.69 19.02 8.11
C ILE A 306 -6.80 18.00 8.38
N SER A 307 -7.86 18.42 9.08
CA SER A 307 -8.83 17.44 9.58
C SER A 307 -10.26 17.93 9.77
N ASN A 308 -11.20 16.98 9.82
CA ASN A 308 -12.63 17.23 10.03
C ASN A 308 -13.30 18.18 9.01
N ASN A 309 -12.72 18.31 7.82
CA ASN A 309 -13.28 19.14 6.74
C ASN A 309 -14.44 18.41 6.05
N ALA A 310 -15.47 19.17 5.63
CA ALA A 310 -16.69 18.62 5.05
C ALA A 310 -16.50 18.13 3.60
N LEU A 311 -15.66 18.82 2.83
CA LEU A 311 -15.16 18.36 1.54
C LEU A 311 -13.72 17.84 1.71
N ALA A 312 -12.93 17.79 0.64
CA ALA A 312 -11.61 17.21 0.72
C ALA A 312 -10.68 17.99 1.66
N GLY A 313 -9.71 17.28 2.24
CA GLY A 313 -8.64 17.94 3.01
C GLY A 313 -7.83 18.88 2.13
N ILE A 314 -7.40 18.40 0.97
CA ILE A 314 -6.60 19.17 -0.01
C ILE A 314 -7.18 19.00 -1.41
N TRP A 315 -7.39 20.11 -2.12
CA TRP A 315 -7.64 20.16 -3.56
C TRP A 315 -6.46 20.75 -4.31
N VAL A 316 -6.06 20.06 -5.39
CA VAL A 316 -5.09 20.58 -6.37
C VAL A 316 -5.69 20.51 -7.76
N LYS A 317 -5.88 21.65 -8.40
CA LYS A 317 -6.58 21.76 -9.69
C LYS A 317 -5.90 22.78 -10.61
N ASN A 318 -6.25 22.76 -11.90
CA ASN A 318 -5.87 23.79 -12.88
C ASN A 318 -4.36 24.05 -12.86
N HIS A 319 -3.57 22.99 -13.04
CA HIS A 319 -2.10 23.06 -13.04
C HIS A 319 -1.44 23.51 -11.71
N GLY A 320 -2.18 23.58 -10.60
CA GLY A 320 -1.58 23.76 -9.28
C GLY A 320 -0.52 22.71 -8.99
N ASN A 321 0.59 23.10 -8.36
CA ASN A 321 1.75 22.23 -8.16
C ASN A 321 2.41 22.47 -6.78
N PRO A 322 1.73 22.10 -5.69
CA PRO A 322 2.23 22.31 -4.33
C PRO A 322 3.30 21.29 -3.94
N ILE A 323 4.14 21.65 -2.97
CA ILE A 323 5.04 20.74 -2.26
C ILE A 323 4.47 20.52 -0.86
N ILE A 324 4.07 19.29 -0.55
CA ILE A 324 3.34 18.93 0.68
C ILE A 324 4.14 17.86 1.41
N ARG A 325 4.73 18.20 2.57
CA ARG A 325 5.57 17.26 3.34
C ARG A 325 5.14 17.08 4.78
N ARG A 326 5.18 15.85 5.29
CA ARG A 326 4.95 15.56 6.72
C ARG A 326 3.62 16.09 7.26
N ASN A 327 2.60 16.20 6.40
CA ASN A 327 1.26 16.66 6.82
C ASN A 327 0.41 15.47 7.29
N HIS A 328 -0.49 15.75 8.24
CA HIS A 328 -1.47 14.80 8.74
C HIS A 328 -2.85 15.17 8.20
N ILE A 329 -3.43 14.31 7.37
CA ILE A 329 -4.67 14.59 6.62
C ILE A 329 -5.72 13.54 6.98
N HIS A 330 -6.70 13.89 7.81
CA HIS A 330 -7.54 12.85 8.40
C HIS A 330 -8.94 13.23 8.84
N HIS A 331 -9.77 12.21 9.07
CA HIS A 331 -11.13 12.36 9.59
C HIS A 331 -12.00 13.32 8.76
N GLY A 332 -11.66 13.55 7.50
CA GLY A 332 -12.46 14.32 6.56
C GLY A 332 -13.73 13.57 6.15
N ARG A 333 -14.81 14.31 5.88
CA ARG A 333 -16.09 13.75 5.43
C ARG A 333 -16.12 13.40 3.93
N ASP A 334 -15.01 13.63 3.23
CA ASP A 334 -14.82 13.38 1.81
C ASP A 334 -13.43 12.72 1.55
N VAL A 335 -12.81 12.94 0.39
CA VAL A 335 -11.45 12.49 0.02
C VAL A 335 -10.38 13.19 0.87
N GLY A 336 -9.28 12.51 1.21
CA GLY A 336 -8.14 13.17 1.87
C GLY A 336 -7.47 14.21 0.97
N VAL A 337 -6.95 13.77 -0.18
CA VAL A 337 -6.34 14.61 -1.21
C VAL A 337 -6.99 14.34 -2.56
N PHE A 338 -7.43 15.39 -3.25
CA PHE A 338 -8.02 15.29 -4.58
C PHE A 338 -7.26 16.16 -5.59
N THR A 339 -6.66 15.51 -6.58
CA THR A 339 -5.95 16.17 -7.68
C THR A 339 -6.71 15.97 -8.99
N PHE A 340 -7.04 17.05 -9.70
CA PHE A 340 -7.85 17.00 -10.92
C PHE A 340 -7.53 18.15 -11.88
N ASP A 341 -8.07 18.13 -13.10
CA ASP A 341 -7.87 19.16 -14.14
C ASP A 341 -6.40 19.55 -14.33
N HIS A 342 -5.55 18.58 -14.66
CA HIS A 342 -4.10 18.73 -14.80
C HIS A 342 -3.36 19.18 -13.53
N GLY A 343 -3.99 19.04 -12.36
CA GLY A 343 -3.36 19.23 -11.06
C GLY A 343 -2.13 18.33 -10.89
N MET A 344 -1.09 18.90 -10.31
CA MET A 344 0.20 18.26 -10.04
C MET A 344 0.41 18.19 -8.53
N GLY A 345 1.67 18.26 -8.08
CA GLY A 345 2.03 18.30 -6.67
C GLY A 345 2.98 17.18 -6.28
N TYR A 346 3.83 17.47 -5.31
CA TYR A 346 4.77 16.53 -4.70
C TYR A 346 4.39 16.31 -3.23
N PHE A 347 3.99 15.09 -2.90
CA PHE A 347 3.57 14.67 -1.57
C PHE A 347 4.61 13.74 -0.99
N GLU A 348 5.15 14.07 0.18
CA GLU A 348 6.21 13.29 0.82
C GLU A 348 5.97 13.07 2.31
N SER A 349 6.07 11.82 2.76
CA SER A 349 5.97 11.47 4.18
C SER A 349 4.68 11.96 4.85
N CYS A 350 3.58 12.07 4.10
CA CYS A 350 2.28 12.44 4.64
C CYS A 350 1.57 11.22 5.23
N ASN A 351 0.77 11.46 6.27
CA ASN A 351 -0.11 10.45 6.86
C ASN A 351 -1.56 10.79 6.51
N ILE A 352 -2.22 9.96 5.71
CA ILE A 352 -3.56 10.20 5.16
C ILE A 352 -4.49 9.08 5.63
N HIS A 353 -5.44 9.39 6.52
CA HIS A 353 -6.24 8.31 7.13
C HIS A 353 -7.63 8.69 7.61
N ARG A 354 -8.48 7.68 7.78
CA ARG A 354 -9.84 7.82 8.36
C ARG A 354 -10.73 8.84 7.62
N ASN A 355 -10.44 9.09 6.36
CA ASN A 355 -11.29 9.88 5.47
C ASN A 355 -12.47 9.02 4.98
N ARG A 356 -13.61 9.66 4.72
CA ARG A 356 -14.85 8.96 4.32
C ARG A 356 -14.78 8.39 2.90
N ILE A 357 -14.08 9.05 1.99
CA ILE A 357 -13.87 8.55 0.63
C ILE A 357 -12.44 8.02 0.52
N ALA A 358 -11.75 8.28 -0.58
CA ALA A 358 -10.42 7.78 -0.82
C ALA A 358 -9.40 8.58 0.00
N GLY A 359 -8.27 7.96 0.33
CA GLY A 359 -7.14 8.72 0.86
C GLY A 359 -6.62 9.70 -0.19
N PHE A 360 -6.47 9.22 -1.42
CA PHE A 360 -5.98 9.99 -2.55
C PHE A 360 -6.82 9.74 -3.80
N GLU A 361 -7.33 10.78 -4.44
CA GLU A 361 -8.06 10.69 -5.71
C GLU A 361 -7.38 11.50 -6.81
N VAL A 362 -7.30 10.91 -8.01
CA VAL A 362 -6.64 11.51 -9.19
C VAL A 362 -7.53 11.36 -10.41
N LYS A 363 -7.87 12.47 -11.06
CA LYS A 363 -8.66 12.44 -12.29
C LYS A 363 -8.32 13.54 -13.31
N ALA A 364 -8.95 13.51 -14.49
CA ALA A 364 -8.88 14.56 -15.50
C ALA A 364 -7.43 14.99 -15.82
N TYR A 365 -6.60 14.02 -16.19
CA TYR A 365 -5.18 14.18 -16.56
C TYR A 365 -4.25 14.70 -15.45
N ALA A 366 -4.72 14.81 -14.21
CA ALA A 366 -3.86 15.11 -13.06
C ALA A 366 -2.76 14.06 -12.90
N ASN A 367 -1.59 14.49 -12.42
CA ASN A 367 -0.40 13.65 -12.33
C ASN A 367 0.47 14.00 -11.11
N PRO A 368 -0.03 13.80 -9.88
CA PRO A 368 0.73 14.03 -8.66
C PRO A 368 1.86 13.01 -8.49
N THR A 369 2.89 13.37 -7.73
CA THR A 369 3.94 12.46 -7.27
C THR A 369 3.82 12.27 -5.77
N VAL A 370 3.58 11.03 -5.32
CA VAL A 370 3.30 10.66 -3.94
C VAL A 370 4.33 9.64 -3.47
N VAL A 371 5.16 10.03 -2.50
CA VAL A 371 6.36 9.30 -2.10
C VAL A 371 6.42 9.09 -0.60
N ARG A 372 6.65 7.85 -0.16
CA ARG A 372 6.84 7.51 1.27
C ARG A 372 5.68 7.96 2.18
N CYS A 373 4.47 8.05 1.64
CA CYS A 373 3.28 8.38 2.41
C CYS A 373 2.64 7.12 3.00
N GLU A 374 1.87 7.30 4.08
CA GLU A 374 1.00 6.26 4.63
C GLU A 374 -0.46 6.60 4.32
N ILE A 375 -1.18 5.69 3.65
CA ILE A 375 -2.57 5.88 3.22
C ILE A 375 -3.42 4.72 3.78
N HIS A 376 -4.18 4.98 4.84
CA HIS A 376 -4.75 3.89 5.61
C HIS A 376 -6.08 4.17 6.29
N HIS A 377 -6.78 3.12 6.70
CA HIS A 377 -8.01 3.22 7.49
C HIS A 377 -9.10 4.11 6.85
N GLY A 378 -9.08 4.26 5.51
CA GLY A 378 -10.13 4.96 4.76
C GLY A 378 -11.40 4.12 4.65
N GLN A 379 -12.56 4.77 4.58
CA GLN A 379 -13.84 4.07 4.46
C GLN A 379 -14.11 3.56 3.03
N THR A 380 -13.35 3.99 2.02
CA THR A 380 -13.34 3.43 0.67
C THR A 380 -11.93 2.93 0.27
N GLY A 381 -11.47 3.20 -0.95
CA GLY A 381 -10.17 2.77 -1.46
C GLY A 381 -9.03 3.67 -0.96
N GLY A 382 -7.79 3.16 -0.93
CA GLY A 382 -6.64 3.98 -0.53
C GLY A 382 -6.35 5.06 -1.57
N ILE A 383 -6.07 4.62 -2.80
CA ILE A 383 -5.82 5.47 -3.97
C ILE A 383 -6.88 5.18 -5.03
N TYR A 384 -7.46 6.23 -5.61
CA TYR A 384 -8.44 6.12 -6.68
C TYR A 384 -8.02 6.95 -7.90
N VAL A 385 -7.69 6.29 -9.00
CA VAL A 385 -7.29 6.93 -10.26
C VAL A 385 -8.32 6.64 -11.34
N HIS A 386 -8.90 7.69 -11.91
CA HIS A 386 -9.96 7.56 -12.92
C HIS A 386 -9.97 8.74 -13.91
N GLU A 387 -10.89 8.71 -14.89
CA GLU A 387 -11.03 9.71 -15.97
C GLU A 387 -9.68 10.19 -16.55
N LYS A 388 -8.87 9.26 -17.06
CA LYS A 388 -7.54 9.53 -17.62
C LYS A 388 -6.55 10.18 -16.64
N GLY A 389 -6.81 10.09 -15.34
CA GLY A 389 -5.86 10.41 -14.29
C GLY A 389 -4.58 9.59 -14.43
N ARG A 390 -3.47 10.19 -14.02
CA ARG A 390 -2.16 9.56 -13.95
C ARG A 390 -1.74 9.52 -12.48
N GLY A 391 -0.51 9.85 -12.17
CA GLY A 391 0.03 9.84 -10.82
C GLY A 391 1.16 8.82 -10.68
N GLN A 392 2.14 9.18 -9.85
CA GLN A 392 3.26 8.33 -9.48
C GLN A 392 3.18 8.06 -7.99
N PHE A 393 2.91 6.82 -7.62
CA PHE A 393 2.82 6.37 -6.23
C PHE A 393 4.00 5.45 -5.95
N ILE A 394 4.99 5.98 -5.22
CA ILE A 394 6.30 5.37 -5.03
C ILE A 394 6.59 5.15 -3.55
N GLU A 395 6.99 3.94 -3.15
CA GLU A 395 7.45 3.65 -1.77
C GLU A 395 6.43 3.97 -0.66
N ASN A 396 5.13 3.92 -0.96
CA ASN A 396 4.07 4.20 0.01
C ASN A 396 3.64 2.93 0.76
N LYS A 397 3.02 3.13 1.92
CA LYS A 397 2.28 2.08 2.64
C LYS A 397 0.79 2.32 2.51
N ILE A 398 0.06 1.35 1.95
CA ILE A 398 -1.37 1.45 1.68
C ILE A 398 -2.07 0.28 2.38
N TYR A 399 -2.81 0.53 3.45
CA TYR A 399 -3.29 -0.58 4.29
C TYR A 399 -4.57 -0.31 5.06
N ALA A 400 -5.24 -1.39 5.49
CA ALA A 400 -6.44 -1.33 6.34
C ALA A 400 -7.58 -0.44 5.76
N ASN A 401 -7.64 -0.29 4.44
CA ASN A 401 -8.72 0.42 3.76
C ASN A 401 -9.91 -0.54 3.56
N ASN A 402 -11.12 0.01 3.63
CA ASN A 402 -12.34 -0.79 3.51
C ASN A 402 -12.57 -1.35 2.10
N PHE A 403 -12.13 -0.64 1.07
CA PHE A 403 -12.10 -1.16 -0.31
C PHE A 403 -10.66 -1.45 -0.75
N ALA A 404 -10.42 -1.56 -2.06
CA ALA A 404 -9.11 -1.94 -2.54
C ALA A 404 -8.05 -0.89 -2.17
N GLY A 405 -6.81 -1.33 -2.02
CA GLY A 405 -5.70 -0.42 -1.78
C GLY A 405 -5.56 0.62 -2.90
N VAL A 406 -5.64 0.15 -4.15
CA VAL A 406 -5.55 1.00 -5.35
C VAL A 406 -6.66 0.64 -6.33
N TRP A 407 -7.38 1.66 -6.81
CA TRP A 407 -8.37 1.58 -7.89
C TRP A 407 -7.89 2.32 -9.12
N ILE A 408 -7.98 1.66 -10.27
CA ILE A 408 -7.56 2.19 -11.56
C ILE A 408 -8.69 1.94 -12.57
N THR A 409 -9.27 3.01 -13.10
CA THR A 409 -10.39 2.90 -14.05
C THR A 409 -10.46 4.02 -15.08
N SER A 410 -11.43 3.96 -16.00
CA SER A 410 -11.75 5.02 -16.95
C SER A 410 -10.54 5.52 -17.74
N ASN A 411 -9.82 4.59 -18.37
CA ASN A 411 -8.61 4.86 -19.17
C ASN A 411 -7.47 5.57 -18.41
N SER A 412 -7.41 5.44 -17.08
CA SER A 412 -6.27 5.92 -16.29
C SER A 412 -5.01 5.08 -16.49
N ASP A 413 -3.85 5.69 -16.23
CA ASP A 413 -2.54 5.09 -16.47
C ASP A 413 -1.51 5.54 -15.40
N PRO A 414 -1.68 5.13 -14.13
CA PRO A 414 -0.77 5.51 -13.06
C PRO A 414 0.46 4.59 -12.99
N THR A 415 1.50 5.05 -12.30
CA THR A 415 2.65 4.23 -11.90
C THR A 415 2.56 3.90 -10.41
N ILE A 416 2.45 2.61 -10.07
CA ILE A 416 2.41 2.07 -8.71
C ILE A 416 3.70 1.27 -8.50
N ARG A 417 4.70 1.86 -7.84
CA ARG A 417 6.05 1.29 -7.75
C ARG A 417 6.61 1.19 -6.32
N GLY A 418 7.11 0.03 -5.93
CA GLY A 418 7.82 -0.13 -4.66
C GLY A 418 6.95 0.06 -3.41
N ASN A 419 5.62 -0.04 -3.53
CA ASN A 419 4.70 0.18 -2.41
C ASN A 419 4.45 -1.13 -1.63
N ALA A 420 4.07 -1.00 -0.37
CA ALA A 420 3.50 -2.09 0.42
C ALA A 420 1.97 -1.93 0.49
N ILE A 421 1.21 -2.90 -0.02
CA ILE A 421 -0.26 -2.85 -0.13
C ILE A 421 -0.88 -4.04 0.61
N PHE A 422 -1.41 -3.82 1.80
CA PHE A 422 -1.73 -4.93 2.69
C PHE A 422 -2.92 -4.76 3.62
N ASN A 423 -3.46 -5.89 4.08
CA ASN A 423 -4.55 -5.97 5.06
C ASN A 423 -5.77 -5.10 4.69
N GLY A 424 -6.07 -4.95 3.39
CA GLY A 424 -7.29 -4.32 2.91
C GLY A 424 -8.48 -5.30 2.92
N ASN A 425 -9.68 -4.77 3.08
CA ASN A 425 -10.92 -5.56 3.09
C ASN A 425 -11.41 -5.97 1.68
N GLN A 426 -10.72 -5.54 0.62
CA GLN A 426 -10.93 -6.01 -0.76
C GLN A 426 -9.60 -6.42 -1.41
N GLY A 427 -9.41 -6.18 -2.71
CA GLY A 427 -8.18 -6.52 -3.42
C GLY A 427 -7.06 -5.53 -3.14
N GLY A 428 -5.82 -5.90 -3.42
CA GLY A 428 -4.69 -4.97 -3.29
C GLY A 428 -4.77 -3.86 -4.35
N VAL A 429 -4.72 -4.27 -5.62
CA VAL A 429 -4.83 -3.41 -6.79
C VAL A 429 -5.97 -3.90 -7.67
N TYR A 430 -6.95 -3.04 -7.95
CA TYR A 430 -8.11 -3.38 -8.78
C TYR A 430 -8.21 -2.46 -10.00
N ILE A 431 -8.12 -3.07 -11.18
CA ILE A 431 -8.04 -2.39 -12.48
C ILE A 431 -9.24 -2.80 -13.32
N PHE A 432 -10.04 -1.84 -13.76
CA PHE A 432 -11.26 -2.05 -14.55
C PHE A 432 -11.51 -0.90 -15.53
N GLY A 433 -12.54 -0.99 -16.38
CA GLY A 433 -12.95 0.11 -17.27
C GLY A 433 -11.84 0.64 -18.19
N ASP A 434 -11.18 -0.25 -18.94
CA ASP A 434 -10.06 0.08 -19.82
C ASP A 434 -8.86 0.73 -19.11
N GLY A 435 -8.69 0.45 -17.81
CA GLY A 435 -7.57 0.89 -17.00
C GLY A 435 -6.23 0.30 -17.46
N ARG A 436 -5.17 1.08 -17.28
CA ARG A 436 -3.78 0.74 -17.62
C ARG A 436 -2.88 0.99 -16.41
N GLY A 437 -1.60 1.18 -16.63
CA GLY A 437 -0.65 1.49 -15.56
C GLY A 437 0.45 0.46 -15.42
N LEU A 438 1.52 0.91 -14.76
CA LEU A 438 2.66 0.09 -14.38
C LEU A 438 2.55 -0.26 -12.90
N ILE A 439 2.45 -1.55 -12.59
CA ILE A 439 2.45 -2.09 -11.23
C ILE A 439 3.77 -2.83 -11.07
N GLU A 440 4.76 -2.18 -10.43
CA GLU A 440 6.14 -2.66 -10.39
C GLU A 440 6.73 -2.76 -8.99
N GLY A 441 7.36 -3.89 -8.66
CA GLY A 441 8.20 -3.96 -7.46
C GLY A 441 7.43 -3.80 -6.14
N ASN A 442 6.11 -4.01 -6.14
CA ASN A 442 5.27 -3.85 -4.96
C ASN A 442 5.22 -5.15 -4.14
N ASP A 443 5.01 -4.99 -2.84
CA ASP A 443 4.72 -6.07 -1.91
C ASP A 443 3.23 -6.05 -1.54
N ILE A 444 2.46 -7.04 -2.00
CA ILE A 444 1.00 -7.07 -1.92
C ILE A 444 0.56 -8.32 -1.13
N HIS A 445 0.06 -8.13 0.09
CA HIS A 445 -0.22 -9.26 0.98
C HIS A 445 -1.37 -9.07 1.97
N GLY A 446 -1.92 -10.18 2.49
CA GLY A 446 -2.94 -10.14 3.57
C GLY A 446 -4.29 -9.52 3.19
N ASN A 447 -4.52 -9.25 1.89
CA ASN A 447 -5.77 -8.66 1.40
C ASN A 447 -6.89 -9.72 1.35
N ALA A 448 -8.14 -9.28 1.58
CA ALA A 448 -9.30 -10.18 1.66
C ALA A 448 -9.73 -10.74 0.29
N LEU A 449 -9.57 -9.96 -0.79
CA LEU A 449 -9.78 -10.43 -2.16
C LEU A 449 -8.44 -10.60 -2.89
N ALA A 450 -8.47 -10.69 -4.22
CA ALA A 450 -7.27 -10.95 -4.99
C ALA A 450 -6.20 -9.86 -4.80
N GLY A 451 -4.93 -10.25 -4.75
CA GLY A 451 -3.83 -9.29 -4.64
C GLY A 451 -3.88 -8.26 -5.78
N ILE A 452 -4.02 -8.75 -7.01
CA ILE A 452 -4.26 -7.92 -8.19
C ILE A 452 -5.48 -8.46 -8.96
N GLN A 453 -6.41 -7.58 -9.31
CA GLN A 453 -7.58 -7.90 -10.13
C GLN A 453 -7.61 -7.05 -11.40
N ILE A 454 -7.77 -7.70 -12.56
CA ILE A 454 -7.75 -7.06 -13.89
C ILE A 454 -9.00 -7.46 -14.63
N ARG A 455 -9.83 -6.48 -15.02
CA ARG A 455 -11.08 -6.76 -15.72
C ARG A 455 -11.54 -5.70 -16.72
N THR A 456 -12.62 -6.00 -17.43
CA THR A 456 -13.31 -5.06 -18.33
C THR A 456 -12.34 -4.42 -19.33
N ASN A 457 -11.69 -5.27 -20.16
CA ASN A 457 -10.70 -4.89 -21.18
C ASN A 457 -9.44 -4.16 -20.69
N SER A 458 -9.20 -4.08 -19.37
CA SER A 458 -8.01 -3.46 -18.81
C SER A 458 -6.73 -4.18 -19.23
N CYS A 459 -5.64 -3.42 -19.42
CA CYS A 459 -4.38 -3.92 -19.96
C CYS A 459 -3.17 -3.29 -19.24
N PRO A 460 -2.92 -3.66 -17.97
CA PRO A 460 -1.77 -3.17 -17.21
C PRO A 460 -0.47 -3.91 -17.55
N ILE A 461 0.65 -3.35 -17.11
CA ILE A 461 1.94 -4.05 -17.00
C ILE A 461 2.19 -4.34 -15.51
N VAL A 462 2.26 -5.63 -15.16
CA VAL A 462 2.48 -6.11 -13.80
C VAL A 462 3.81 -6.84 -13.75
N ARG A 463 4.82 -6.27 -13.08
CA ARG A 463 6.15 -6.88 -13.03
C ARG A 463 6.90 -6.75 -11.72
N HIS A 464 7.78 -7.69 -11.41
CA HIS A 464 8.63 -7.66 -10.22
C HIS A 464 7.87 -7.56 -8.88
N ASN A 465 6.58 -7.88 -8.83
CA ASN A 465 5.80 -7.80 -7.60
C ASN A 465 5.88 -9.11 -6.81
N LYS A 466 5.77 -8.99 -5.48
CA LYS A 466 5.51 -10.10 -4.57
C LYS A 466 4.04 -10.07 -4.18
N ILE A 467 3.32 -11.17 -4.41
CA ILE A 467 1.87 -11.26 -4.18
C ILE A 467 1.59 -12.50 -3.35
N HIS A 468 1.33 -12.33 -2.06
CA HIS A 468 1.31 -13.46 -1.13
C HIS A 468 0.40 -13.33 0.08
N ASP A 469 0.18 -14.45 0.76
CA ASP A 469 -0.59 -14.53 2.00
C ASP A 469 -1.98 -13.87 1.91
N GLY A 470 -2.58 -13.83 0.72
CA GLY A 470 -3.93 -13.33 0.49
C GLY A 470 -5.00 -14.37 0.80
N GLN A 471 -6.20 -13.88 1.13
CA GLN A 471 -7.36 -14.75 1.41
C GLN A 471 -8.07 -15.24 0.14
N HIS A 472 -7.69 -14.71 -1.02
CA HIS A 472 -8.20 -15.11 -2.33
C HIS A 472 -7.04 -15.60 -3.23
N GLY A 473 -7.22 -15.57 -4.55
CA GLY A 473 -6.14 -15.83 -5.52
C GLY A 473 -5.16 -14.66 -5.64
N GLY A 474 -3.92 -14.93 -6.07
CA GLY A 474 -2.90 -13.89 -6.16
C GLY A 474 -3.22 -12.85 -7.24
N ILE A 475 -3.37 -13.30 -8.48
CA ILE A 475 -3.76 -12.46 -9.62
C ILE A 475 -5.04 -13.01 -10.24
N TYR A 476 -6.06 -12.17 -10.41
CA TYR A 476 -7.34 -12.55 -11.00
C TYR A 476 -7.66 -11.72 -12.25
N VAL A 477 -7.69 -12.37 -13.41
CA VAL A 477 -7.96 -11.75 -14.71
C VAL A 477 -9.30 -12.26 -15.25
N HIS A 478 -10.29 -11.37 -15.37
CA HIS A 478 -11.64 -11.74 -15.79
C HIS A 478 -12.29 -10.68 -16.68
N GLU A 479 -13.47 -10.97 -17.24
CA GLU A 479 -14.23 -10.05 -18.11
C GLU A 479 -13.37 -9.41 -19.21
N LYS A 480 -12.74 -10.24 -20.05
CA LYS A 480 -11.86 -9.80 -21.14
C LYS A 480 -10.62 -9.01 -20.67
N GLY A 481 -10.17 -9.20 -19.43
CA GLY A 481 -8.93 -8.64 -18.94
C GLY A 481 -7.73 -9.10 -19.77
N GLN A 482 -6.76 -8.20 -19.90
CA GLN A 482 -5.53 -8.39 -20.68
C GLN A 482 -4.33 -7.94 -19.85
N GLY A 483 -3.19 -7.71 -20.48
CA GLY A 483 -1.98 -7.18 -19.85
C GLY A 483 -0.81 -8.15 -19.87
N VAL A 484 0.34 -7.62 -19.50
CA VAL A 484 1.60 -8.37 -19.38
C VAL A 484 1.88 -8.57 -17.90
N ILE A 485 1.97 -9.82 -17.48
CA ILE A 485 2.28 -10.24 -16.12
C ILE A 485 3.63 -10.95 -16.19
N GLU A 486 4.71 -10.27 -15.81
CA GLU A 486 6.06 -10.81 -15.96
C GLU A 486 6.93 -10.69 -14.73
N GLU A 487 7.78 -11.68 -14.47
CA GLU A 487 8.82 -11.59 -13.43
C GLU A 487 8.25 -11.32 -12.02
N ASN A 488 7.02 -11.79 -11.75
CA ASN A 488 6.39 -11.70 -10.44
C ASN A 488 6.58 -12.99 -9.63
N GLU A 489 6.52 -12.87 -8.31
CA GLU A 489 6.54 -13.96 -7.35
C GLU A 489 5.16 -14.06 -6.67
N VAL A 490 4.44 -15.15 -6.89
CA VAL A 490 3.07 -15.35 -6.41
C VAL A 490 2.99 -16.62 -5.56
N TYR A 491 2.72 -16.48 -4.26
CA TYR A 491 2.83 -17.62 -3.34
C TYR A 491 1.94 -17.53 -2.10
N SER A 492 1.71 -18.65 -1.41
CA SER A 492 0.94 -18.74 -0.15
C SER A 492 -0.50 -18.19 -0.17
N ASN A 493 -1.04 -17.88 -1.35
CA ASN A 493 -2.42 -17.42 -1.50
C ASN A 493 -3.41 -18.58 -1.26
N THR A 494 -4.59 -18.23 -0.74
CA THR A 494 -5.58 -19.24 -0.30
C THR A 494 -6.30 -19.92 -1.46
N LEU A 495 -6.53 -19.20 -2.57
CA LEU A 495 -7.07 -19.77 -3.80
C LEU A 495 -5.97 -19.91 -4.87
N ALA A 496 -6.36 -19.96 -6.15
CA ALA A 496 -5.41 -20.12 -7.24
C ALA A 496 -4.34 -19.00 -7.27
N GLY A 497 -3.10 -19.35 -7.58
CA GLY A 497 -2.02 -18.35 -7.72
C GLY A 497 -2.38 -17.31 -8.77
N VAL A 498 -2.71 -17.76 -9.97
CA VAL A 498 -3.27 -16.92 -11.03
C VAL A 498 -4.53 -17.55 -11.62
N TRP A 499 -5.59 -16.76 -11.74
CA TRP A 499 -6.87 -17.20 -12.28
C TRP A 499 -7.25 -16.35 -13.49
N VAL A 500 -7.47 -17.00 -14.64
CA VAL A 500 -7.84 -16.39 -15.92
C VAL A 500 -9.21 -16.91 -16.37
N THR A 501 -10.17 -16.01 -16.59
CA THR A 501 -11.54 -16.41 -16.91
C THR A 501 -12.29 -15.44 -17.82
N THR A 502 -13.45 -15.85 -18.32
CA THR A 502 -14.47 -15.01 -18.97
C THR A 502 -13.88 -14.22 -20.14
N GLY A 503 -13.28 -14.95 -21.09
CA GLY A 503 -12.70 -14.39 -22.31
C GLY A 503 -11.39 -13.63 -22.14
N SER A 504 -10.76 -13.68 -20.97
CA SER A 504 -9.51 -12.95 -20.69
C SER A 504 -8.31 -13.56 -21.43
N THR A 505 -7.36 -12.71 -21.81
CA THR A 505 -6.20 -13.06 -22.67
C THR A 505 -4.86 -12.46 -22.19
N PRO A 506 -4.46 -12.65 -20.92
CA PRO A 506 -3.19 -12.13 -20.41
C PRO A 506 -1.97 -12.86 -21.02
N VAL A 507 -0.82 -12.19 -20.99
CA VAL A 507 0.50 -12.79 -21.25
C VAL A 507 1.25 -12.94 -19.92
N LEU A 508 1.46 -14.18 -19.48
CA LEU A 508 2.18 -14.52 -18.27
C LEU A 508 3.56 -15.08 -18.64
N ARG A 509 4.62 -14.39 -18.26
CA ARG A 509 5.99 -14.84 -18.56
C ARG A 509 7.02 -14.66 -17.45
N ARG A 510 7.95 -15.61 -17.31
CA ARG A 510 9.04 -15.51 -16.32
C ARG A 510 8.58 -15.31 -14.87
N ASN A 511 7.37 -15.73 -14.53
CA ASN A 511 6.86 -15.65 -13.16
C ASN A 511 7.22 -16.91 -12.37
N ARG A 512 7.33 -16.75 -11.05
CA ARG A 512 7.42 -17.85 -10.08
C ARG A 512 6.10 -17.95 -9.33
N ILE A 513 5.37 -19.04 -9.56
CA ILE A 513 4.04 -19.25 -8.98
C ILE A 513 4.11 -20.52 -8.14
N HIS A 514 4.14 -20.41 -6.81
CA HIS A 514 4.45 -21.56 -5.98
C HIS A 514 3.79 -21.57 -4.62
N SER A 515 3.86 -22.71 -3.93
CA SER A 515 3.45 -22.82 -2.51
C SER A 515 2.00 -22.35 -2.27
N GLY A 516 1.11 -22.49 -3.26
CA GLY A 516 -0.29 -22.14 -3.15
C GLY A 516 -1.11 -23.26 -2.49
N LYS A 517 -2.18 -22.89 -1.78
CA LYS A 517 -3.11 -23.85 -1.16
C LYS A 517 -4.08 -24.48 -2.17
N GLN A 518 -4.14 -23.94 -3.39
CA GLN A 518 -4.95 -24.46 -4.50
C GLN A 518 -4.11 -24.68 -5.77
N VAL A 519 -4.68 -24.36 -6.93
CA VAL A 519 -4.08 -24.52 -8.26
C VAL A 519 -3.05 -23.41 -8.50
N GLY A 520 -1.96 -23.71 -9.20
CA GLY A 520 -0.99 -22.67 -9.57
C GLY A 520 -1.59 -21.65 -10.56
N VAL A 521 -1.93 -22.10 -11.76
CA VAL A 521 -2.57 -21.30 -12.81
C VAL A 521 -3.86 -21.95 -13.28
N TYR A 522 -4.95 -21.19 -13.27
CA TYR A 522 -6.27 -21.71 -13.58
C TYR A 522 -6.94 -20.98 -14.74
N PHE A 523 -7.16 -21.68 -15.86
CA PHE A 523 -7.94 -21.21 -17.00
C PHE A 523 -9.36 -21.79 -16.96
N TYR A 524 -10.34 -20.90 -16.85
CA TYR A 524 -11.76 -21.23 -16.69
C TYR A 524 -12.64 -20.41 -17.64
N ASP A 525 -13.83 -20.92 -18.01
CA ASP A 525 -14.87 -20.17 -18.74
C ASP A 525 -14.33 -19.34 -19.93
N ASN A 526 -13.82 -20.03 -20.94
CA ASN A 526 -13.17 -19.39 -22.10
C ASN A 526 -11.97 -18.51 -21.71
N GLY A 527 -11.20 -18.95 -20.71
CA GLY A 527 -9.92 -18.35 -20.36
C GLY A 527 -8.88 -18.68 -21.43
N HIS A 528 -8.21 -17.64 -21.94
CA HIS A 528 -7.19 -17.74 -22.97
C HIS A 528 -5.91 -17.05 -22.51
N GLY A 529 -4.96 -16.87 -23.43
CA GLY A 529 -3.71 -16.16 -23.16
C GLY A 529 -2.49 -17.05 -23.38
N VAL A 530 -1.35 -16.51 -22.96
CA VAL A 530 -0.04 -17.14 -23.12
C VAL A 530 0.58 -17.35 -21.75
N LEU A 531 0.99 -18.57 -21.45
CA LEU A 531 1.78 -18.93 -20.29
C LEU A 531 3.14 -19.41 -20.79
N GLU A 532 4.17 -18.56 -20.74
CA GLU A 532 5.49 -18.85 -21.30
C GLU A 532 6.64 -18.71 -20.29
N ASP A 533 7.61 -19.61 -20.29
CA ASP A 533 8.86 -19.43 -19.52
C ASP A 533 8.62 -19.22 -18.01
N ASN A 534 7.60 -19.84 -17.40
CA ASN A 534 7.30 -19.72 -15.96
C ASN A 534 7.73 -20.96 -15.17
N ASP A 535 8.00 -20.74 -13.88
CA ASP A 535 8.26 -21.79 -12.89
C ASP A 535 7.01 -21.94 -11.99
N ILE A 536 6.35 -23.10 -12.03
CA ILE A 536 5.09 -23.36 -11.31
C ILE A 536 5.27 -24.60 -10.43
N TYR A 537 5.28 -24.45 -9.10
CA TYR A 537 5.67 -25.58 -8.25
C TYR A 537 5.09 -25.61 -6.83
N ASN A 538 5.12 -26.78 -6.19
CA ASN A 538 4.73 -26.97 -4.79
C ASN A 538 3.29 -26.49 -4.45
N HIS A 539 2.34 -26.73 -5.36
CA HIS A 539 0.92 -26.45 -5.13
C HIS A 539 0.22 -27.66 -4.50
N MET A 540 -0.79 -27.43 -3.66
CA MET A 540 -1.60 -28.52 -3.09
C MET A 540 -2.49 -29.20 -4.15
N TYR A 541 -2.82 -28.50 -5.23
CA TYR A 541 -3.55 -29.07 -6.37
C TYR A 541 -2.65 -29.06 -7.61
N SER A 542 -3.24 -29.17 -8.80
CA SER A 542 -2.48 -29.17 -10.05
C SER A 542 -1.73 -27.86 -10.26
N GLY A 543 -0.57 -27.94 -10.89
CA GLY A 543 0.19 -26.75 -11.29
C GLY A 543 -0.62 -25.90 -12.26
N VAL A 544 -1.22 -26.52 -13.28
CA VAL A 544 -2.11 -25.83 -14.24
C VAL A 544 -3.42 -26.58 -14.42
N GLN A 545 -4.53 -25.84 -14.47
CA GLN A 545 -5.85 -26.37 -14.83
C GLN A 545 -6.46 -25.64 -16.03
N ILE A 546 -7.09 -26.40 -16.93
CA ILE A 546 -7.74 -25.88 -18.15
C ILE A 546 -9.12 -26.52 -18.29
N ARG A 547 -10.19 -25.72 -18.25
CA ARG A 547 -11.55 -26.25 -18.48
C ARG A 547 -12.54 -25.28 -19.12
N THR A 548 -13.70 -25.81 -19.51
CA THR A 548 -14.86 -25.04 -19.99
C THR A 548 -14.51 -24.19 -21.21
N GLY A 549 -14.08 -24.85 -22.30
CA GLY A 549 -13.73 -24.19 -23.56
C GLY A 549 -12.42 -23.38 -23.54
N SER A 550 -11.76 -23.28 -22.39
CA SER A 550 -10.48 -22.58 -22.26
C SER A 550 -9.42 -23.19 -23.18
N ASN A 551 -8.68 -22.31 -23.86
CA ASN A 551 -7.66 -22.69 -24.84
C ASN A 551 -6.42 -21.78 -24.73
N PRO A 552 -5.62 -21.92 -23.66
CA PRO A 552 -4.38 -21.17 -23.50
C PRO A 552 -3.24 -21.78 -24.33
N LYS A 553 -2.24 -20.97 -24.66
CA LYS A 553 -0.94 -21.42 -25.18
C LYS A 553 0.06 -21.52 -24.04
N ILE A 554 0.46 -22.74 -23.68
CA ILE A 554 1.35 -23.04 -22.55
C ILE A 554 2.67 -23.55 -23.11
N ARG A 555 3.77 -22.80 -22.93
CA ARG A 555 5.05 -23.20 -23.51
C ARG A 555 6.29 -22.90 -22.68
N ARG A 556 7.30 -23.77 -22.75
CA ARG A 556 8.59 -23.58 -22.07
C ARG A 556 8.49 -23.32 -20.56
N ASN A 557 7.43 -23.84 -19.93
CA ASN A 557 7.28 -23.76 -18.47
C ASN A 557 7.86 -24.99 -17.80
N LYS A 558 8.26 -24.82 -16.53
CA LYS A 558 8.62 -25.91 -15.63
C LYS A 558 7.52 -26.08 -14.59
N ILE A 559 6.98 -27.30 -14.47
CA ILE A 559 5.84 -27.60 -13.58
C ILE A 559 6.14 -28.82 -12.71
N TRP A 560 6.33 -28.64 -11.40
CA TRP A 560 6.79 -29.73 -10.52
C TRP A 560 6.36 -29.64 -9.06
N GLY A 561 6.55 -30.73 -8.30
CA GLY A 561 6.38 -30.75 -6.85
C GLY A 561 4.92 -30.60 -6.37
N GLY A 562 3.95 -30.65 -7.28
CA GLY A 562 2.53 -30.57 -6.94
C GLY A 562 2.03 -31.85 -6.24
N GLN A 563 1.09 -31.72 -5.30
CA GLN A 563 0.44 -32.87 -4.65
C GLN A 563 -0.65 -33.52 -5.52
N ASN A 564 -0.95 -32.94 -6.69
CA ASN A 564 -1.85 -33.50 -7.70
C ASN A 564 -1.11 -33.59 -9.06
N GLY A 565 -1.84 -33.68 -10.17
CA GLY A 565 -1.22 -33.77 -11.49
C GLY A 565 -0.62 -32.44 -11.95
N GLY A 566 0.45 -32.48 -12.75
CA GLY A 566 1.14 -31.26 -13.21
C GLY A 566 0.22 -30.33 -14.01
N ILE A 567 -0.39 -30.87 -15.08
CA ILE A 567 -1.41 -30.18 -15.88
C ILE A 567 -2.69 -31.02 -15.91
N LEU A 568 -3.83 -30.43 -15.57
CA LEU A 568 -5.14 -31.07 -15.66
C LEU A 568 -6.04 -30.35 -16.68
N VAL A 569 -6.47 -31.07 -17.71
CA VAL A 569 -7.39 -30.61 -18.76
C VAL A 569 -8.70 -31.38 -18.63
N TYR A 570 -9.80 -30.67 -18.38
CA TYR A 570 -11.10 -31.31 -18.14
C TYR A 570 -12.28 -30.45 -18.61
N ASN A 571 -13.47 -31.04 -18.70
CA ASN A 571 -14.73 -30.41 -19.12
C ASN A 571 -14.56 -29.61 -20.42
N SER A 572 -14.21 -30.29 -21.51
CA SER A 572 -14.02 -29.69 -22.84
C SER A 572 -12.90 -28.63 -22.91
N GLY A 573 -11.81 -28.81 -22.14
CA GLY A 573 -10.60 -27.99 -22.27
C GLY A 573 -9.78 -28.34 -23.52
N LEU A 574 -9.09 -27.36 -24.12
CA LEU A 574 -8.43 -27.51 -25.43
C LEU A 574 -6.93 -27.21 -25.49
N GLY A 575 -6.34 -26.60 -24.45
CA GLY A 575 -5.04 -25.91 -24.51
C GLY A 575 -3.92 -26.50 -25.38
N PHE A 576 -3.08 -25.61 -25.91
CA PHE A 576 -1.89 -25.97 -26.69
C PHE A 576 -0.65 -25.95 -25.79
N ILE A 577 -0.16 -27.14 -25.45
CA ILE A 577 0.88 -27.40 -24.45
C ILE A 577 2.15 -27.83 -25.18
N GLU A 578 3.13 -26.94 -25.28
CA GLU A 578 4.30 -27.13 -26.15
C GLU A 578 5.63 -26.87 -25.44
N ASP A 579 6.64 -27.73 -25.63
CA ASP A 579 8.00 -27.50 -25.12
C ASP A 579 8.07 -27.30 -23.58
N ASN A 580 7.17 -27.90 -22.79
CA ASN A 580 7.19 -27.80 -21.31
C ASN A 580 7.93 -28.97 -20.65
N GLU A 581 8.42 -28.75 -19.44
CA GLU A 581 9.03 -29.77 -18.57
C GLU A 581 8.15 -29.99 -17.33
N ILE A 582 7.63 -31.20 -17.17
CA ILE A 582 6.66 -31.57 -16.14
C ILE A 582 7.19 -32.77 -15.36
N PHE A 583 7.49 -32.60 -14.07
CA PHE A 583 8.20 -33.63 -13.32
C PHE A 583 7.91 -33.63 -11.82
N ASP A 584 8.25 -34.71 -11.12
CA ASP A 584 8.12 -34.85 -9.65
C ASP A 584 6.75 -34.40 -9.10
N ASN A 585 5.68 -34.70 -9.84
CA ASN A 585 4.31 -34.50 -9.38
C ASN A 585 3.81 -35.79 -8.71
N ALA A 586 3.01 -35.64 -7.65
CA ALA A 586 2.53 -36.78 -6.87
C ALA A 586 1.50 -37.63 -7.63
N MET A 587 0.76 -37.03 -8.56
CA MET A 587 -0.14 -37.74 -9.49
C MET A 587 0.36 -37.58 -10.94
N ALA A 588 -0.51 -37.88 -11.91
CA ALA A 588 -0.13 -37.89 -13.32
C ALA A 588 0.49 -36.57 -13.79
N GLY A 589 1.56 -36.65 -14.59
CA GLY A 589 2.20 -35.45 -15.15
C GLY A 589 1.20 -34.58 -15.93
N VAL A 590 0.47 -35.21 -16.85
CA VAL A 590 -0.69 -34.58 -17.53
C VAL A 590 -1.92 -35.46 -17.43
N TRP A 591 -3.05 -34.86 -17.06
CA TRP A 591 -4.34 -35.53 -16.96
C TRP A 591 -5.35 -34.92 -17.92
N ILE A 592 -5.95 -35.74 -18.78
CA ILE A 592 -6.94 -35.32 -19.77
C ILE A 592 -8.24 -36.09 -19.51
N LYS A 593 -9.35 -35.38 -19.25
CA LYS A 593 -10.65 -36.03 -19.00
C LYS A 593 -11.87 -35.24 -19.47
N THR A 594 -13.03 -35.88 -19.42
CA THR A 594 -14.35 -35.26 -19.67
C THR A 594 -14.37 -34.53 -21.02
N ASP A 595 -14.23 -35.30 -22.09
CA ASP A 595 -14.30 -34.84 -23.49
C ASP A 595 -13.32 -33.72 -23.87
N SER A 596 -12.26 -33.53 -23.08
CA SER A 596 -11.20 -32.57 -23.37
C SER A 596 -10.33 -33.03 -24.52
N ASN A 597 -9.80 -32.07 -25.30
CA ASN A 597 -9.06 -32.34 -26.51
C ASN A 597 -7.84 -31.40 -26.66
N PRO A 598 -6.85 -31.50 -25.76
CA PRO A 598 -5.64 -30.69 -25.83
C PRO A 598 -4.67 -31.18 -26.91
N THR A 599 -3.74 -30.30 -27.30
CA THR A 599 -2.57 -30.66 -28.10
C THR A 599 -1.32 -30.58 -27.24
N LEU A 600 -0.60 -31.69 -27.11
CA LEU A 600 0.66 -31.81 -26.38
C LEU A 600 1.78 -32.04 -27.39
N ARG A 601 2.72 -31.11 -27.49
CA ARG A 601 3.82 -31.19 -28.44
C ARG A 601 5.20 -30.98 -27.80
N ARG A 602 6.15 -31.87 -28.05
CA ARG A 602 7.56 -31.71 -27.60
C ARG A 602 7.73 -31.45 -26.09
N ASN A 603 6.84 -31.97 -25.26
CA ASN A 603 6.96 -31.87 -23.80
C ASN A 603 7.84 -32.99 -23.25
N LYS A 604 8.50 -32.71 -22.12
CA LYS A 604 9.20 -33.71 -21.29
C LYS A 604 8.38 -33.98 -20.05
N ILE A 605 7.96 -35.22 -19.85
CA ILE A 605 7.10 -35.63 -18.73
C ILE A 605 7.76 -36.80 -18.00
N HIS A 606 8.32 -36.55 -16.82
CA HIS A 606 9.21 -37.52 -16.21
C HIS A 606 9.28 -37.49 -14.70
N ASP A 607 9.85 -38.56 -14.12
CA ASP A 607 10.11 -38.66 -12.68
C ASP A 607 8.85 -38.38 -11.83
N GLY A 608 7.65 -38.63 -12.37
CA GLY A 608 6.38 -38.53 -11.66
C GLY A 608 6.08 -39.78 -10.83
N ARG A 609 5.32 -39.61 -9.73
CA ARG A 609 4.98 -40.70 -8.80
C ARG A 609 3.77 -41.55 -9.25
N ASP A 610 3.15 -41.17 -10.36
CA ASP A 610 2.02 -41.87 -11.00
C ASP A 610 2.29 -41.98 -12.52
N GLY A 611 1.26 -42.05 -13.36
CA GLY A 611 1.40 -42.15 -14.81
C GLY A 611 1.96 -40.87 -15.43
N GLY A 612 2.69 -40.98 -16.55
CA GLY A 612 3.19 -39.81 -17.25
C GLY A 612 2.03 -38.96 -17.81
N ILE A 613 1.23 -39.57 -18.69
CA ILE A 613 -0.01 -38.98 -19.20
C ILE A 613 -1.18 -39.92 -18.94
N CYS A 614 -2.24 -39.41 -18.36
CA CYS A 614 -3.45 -40.17 -18.06
C CYS A 614 -4.66 -39.58 -18.81
N ILE A 615 -5.41 -40.42 -19.51
CA ILE A 615 -6.52 -40.00 -20.39
C ILE A 615 -7.77 -40.83 -20.06
N PHE A 616 -8.83 -40.17 -19.61
CA PHE A 616 -10.04 -40.80 -19.10
C PHE A 616 -11.32 -40.12 -19.60
N ASN A 617 -12.47 -40.77 -19.40
CA ASN A 617 -13.82 -40.21 -19.54
C ASN A 617 -14.02 -39.45 -20.86
N GLY A 618 -13.86 -40.14 -22.00
CA GLY A 618 -14.03 -39.51 -23.31
C GLY A 618 -12.89 -38.58 -23.72
N GLY A 619 -11.80 -38.52 -22.96
CA GLY A 619 -10.63 -37.71 -23.25
C GLY A 619 -10.03 -38.00 -24.63
N ARG A 620 -9.61 -36.94 -25.30
CA ARG A 620 -8.98 -36.97 -26.63
C ARG A 620 -7.69 -36.16 -26.58
N GLY A 621 -7.10 -35.92 -27.74
CA GLY A 621 -5.96 -35.04 -27.87
C GLY A 621 -4.94 -35.57 -28.85
N LEU A 622 -4.10 -34.65 -29.33
CA LEU A 622 -2.94 -34.97 -30.14
C LEU A 622 -1.69 -34.89 -29.26
N LEU A 623 -1.04 -36.02 -29.05
CA LEU A 623 0.23 -36.13 -28.35
C LEU A 623 1.30 -36.36 -29.41
N GLU A 624 2.08 -35.33 -29.73
CA GLU A 624 3.09 -35.36 -30.79
C GLU A 624 4.51 -35.08 -30.27
N GLU A 625 5.48 -35.92 -30.62
CA GLU A 625 6.90 -35.65 -30.35
C GLU A 625 7.25 -35.46 -28.85
N ASN A 626 6.47 -36.03 -27.92
CA ASN A 626 6.72 -35.91 -26.48
C ASN A 626 7.69 -36.99 -25.97
N ASP A 627 8.47 -36.64 -24.95
CA ASP A 627 9.35 -37.54 -24.21
C ASP A 627 8.72 -37.86 -22.84
N ILE A 628 8.39 -39.12 -22.61
CA ILE A 628 7.71 -39.58 -21.40
C ILE A 628 8.54 -40.69 -20.77
N PHE A 629 9.16 -40.44 -19.61
CA PHE A 629 10.15 -41.37 -19.07
C PHE A 629 10.26 -41.37 -17.55
N ARG A 630 10.76 -42.48 -16.97
CA ARG A 630 11.00 -42.62 -15.52
C ARG A 630 9.80 -42.30 -14.61
N ASN A 631 8.59 -42.46 -15.12
CA ASN A 631 7.38 -42.35 -14.30
C ASN A 631 7.14 -43.67 -13.56
N ALA A 632 6.60 -43.59 -12.34
CA ALA A 632 6.40 -44.75 -11.47
C ALA A 632 5.35 -45.74 -12.01
N GLN A 633 4.32 -45.22 -12.69
CA GLN A 633 3.29 -46.02 -13.35
C GLN A 633 3.44 -45.96 -14.87
N ALA A 634 2.37 -46.32 -15.61
CA ALA A 634 2.38 -46.35 -17.06
C ALA A 634 2.82 -45.00 -17.65
N GLY A 635 3.67 -45.03 -18.67
CA GLY A 635 4.06 -43.81 -19.39
C GLY A 635 2.82 -43.07 -19.93
N VAL A 636 1.95 -43.79 -20.63
CA VAL A 636 0.63 -43.30 -21.04
C VAL A 636 -0.46 -44.29 -20.64
N LEU A 637 -1.44 -43.85 -19.87
CA LEU A 637 -2.63 -44.62 -19.49
C LEU A 637 -3.87 -44.05 -20.19
N ILE A 638 -4.58 -44.89 -20.94
CA ILE A 638 -5.77 -44.52 -21.71
C ILE A 638 -6.94 -45.40 -21.29
N SER A 639 -8.04 -44.81 -20.82
CA SER A 639 -9.16 -45.56 -20.26
C SER A 639 -10.50 -44.86 -20.50
N THR A 640 -11.58 -45.59 -20.27
CA THR A 640 -12.96 -45.06 -20.15
C THR A 640 -13.41 -44.33 -21.41
N ASN A 641 -13.53 -45.08 -22.51
CA ASN A 641 -13.99 -44.58 -23.81
C ASN A 641 -13.18 -43.39 -24.36
N SER A 642 -11.90 -43.30 -24.01
CA SER A 642 -11.00 -42.25 -24.52
C SER A 642 -10.45 -42.63 -25.91
N HIS A 643 -10.12 -41.61 -26.72
CA HIS A 643 -9.74 -41.76 -28.13
C HIS A 643 -8.61 -40.79 -28.56
N PRO A 644 -7.41 -40.82 -27.94
CA PRO A 644 -6.32 -39.93 -28.32
C PRO A 644 -5.54 -40.40 -29.56
N VAL A 645 -4.76 -39.48 -30.13
CA VAL A 645 -3.78 -39.75 -31.20
C VAL A 645 -2.38 -39.51 -30.64
N LEU A 646 -1.55 -40.54 -30.65
CA LEU A 646 -0.15 -40.47 -30.25
C LEU A 646 0.73 -40.60 -31.49
N ARG A 647 1.51 -39.57 -31.79
CA ARG A 647 2.40 -39.53 -32.95
C ARG A 647 3.85 -39.24 -32.56
N LYS A 648 4.80 -40.07 -33.01
CA LYS A 648 6.25 -39.83 -32.84
C LYS A 648 6.71 -39.58 -31.40
N ASN A 649 6.00 -40.08 -30.38
CA ASN A 649 6.42 -39.93 -28.99
C ASN A 649 7.51 -40.96 -28.65
N ARG A 650 8.35 -40.63 -27.66
CA ARG A 650 9.32 -41.55 -27.05
C ARG A 650 8.87 -41.85 -25.62
N ILE A 651 8.60 -43.12 -25.34
CA ILE A 651 8.10 -43.58 -24.03
C ILE A 651 9.06 -44.63 -23.49
N PHE A 652 9.85 -44.28 -22.48
CA PHE A 652 11.01 -45.09 -22.13
C PHE A 652 11.44 -45.02 -20.66
N ASP A 653 12.25 -45.99 -20.24
CA ASP A 653 12.79 -46.09 -18.88
C ASP A 653 11.73 -45.95 -17.76
N GLY A 654 10.46 -46.30 -18.04
CA GLY A 654 9.38 -46.27 -17.07
C GLY A 654 9.42 -47.47 -16.11
N PHE A 655 8.95 -47.26 -14.88
CA PHE A 655 8.93 -48.32 -13.86
C PHE A 655 7.75 -49.29 -13.99
N ALA A 656 6.85 -49.05 -14.95
CA ALA A 656 5.73 -49.95 -15.29
C ALA A 656 5.68 -50.21 -16.81
N ALA A 657 4.48 -50.16 -17.41
CA ALA A 657 4.30 -50.30 -18.86
C ALA A 657 4.57 -48.98 -19.60
N GLY A 658 4.94 -49.07 -20.88
CA GLY A 658 5.07 -47.89 -21.73
C GLY A 658 3.71 -47.22 -21.99
N ILE A 659 2.83 -47.91 -22.72
CA ILE A 659 1.44 -47.52 -22.96
C ILE A 659 0.51 -48.60 -22.44
N GLU A 660 -0.55 -48.19 -21.76
CA GLU A 660 -1.60 -49.07 -21.27
C GLU A 660 -2.99 -48.54 -21.66
N ILE A 661 -3.84 -49.42 -22.20
CA ILE A 661 -5.15 -49.05 -22.73
C ILE A 661 -6.21 -50.02 -22.21
N THR A 662 -7.22 -49.49 -21.52
CA THR A 662 -8.25 -50.25 -20.80
C THR A 662 -9.66 -49.69 -21.01
N ASN A 663 -10.69 -50.36 -20.45
CA ASN A 663 -12.05 -49.82 -20.30
C ASN A 663 -12.65 -49.23 -21.60
N HIS A 664 -12.66 -50.02 -22.67
CA HIS A 664 -13.23 -49.67 -23.99
C HIS A 664 -12.61 -48.41 -24.63
N ALA A 665 -11.46 -47.96 -24.16
CA ALA A 665 -10.71 -46.93 -24.85
C ALA A 665 -10.13 -47.46 -26.16
N THR A 666 -9.87 -46.56 -27.09
CA THR A 666 -9.11 -46.83 -28.30
C THR A 666 -7.99 -45.80 -28.44
N ALA A 667 -7.06 -46.02 -29.36
CA ALA A 667 -6.03 -45.03 -29.67
C ALA A 667 -5.53 -45.20 -31.11
N THR A 668 -5.06 -44.10 -31.70
CA THR A 668 -4.24 -44.14 -32.91
C THR A 668 -2.80 -43.90 -32.53
N LEU A 669 -1.95 -44.91 -32.75
CA LEU A 669 -0.52 -44.86 -32.47
C LEU A 669 0.25 -44.84 -33.80
N GLU A 670 0.97 -43.76 -34.08
CA GLU A 670 1.74 -43.58 -35.33
C GLU A 670 3.21 -43.19 -35.05
N GLY A 671 4.16 -44.03 -35.46
CA GLY A 671 5.58 -43.69 -35.41
C GLY A 671 6.19 -43.56 -34.00
N ASN A 672 5.52 -44.06 -32.95
CA ASN A 672 6.01 -43.95 -31.57
C ASN A 672 7.15 -44.94 -31.29
N GLN A 673 8.03 -44.59 -30.36
CA GLN A 673 9.13 -45.43 -29.88
C GLN A 673 8.91 -45.76 -28.42
N ILE A 674 8.76 -47.04 -28.09
CA ILE A 674 8.45 -47.51 -26.73
C ILE A 674 9.48 -48.56 -26.30
N PHE A 675 10.35 -48.21 -25.35
CA PHE A 675 11.51 -49.04 -25.05
C PHE A 675 11.99 -48.96 -23.60
N ASN A 676 12.73 -49.98 -23.14
CA ASN A 676 13.33 -50.04 -21.80
C ASN A 676 12.38 -49.88 -20.61
N ASN A 677 11.08 -50.11 -20.77
CA ASN A 677 10.13 -50.08 -19.66
C ASN A 677 10.22 -51.38 -18.83
N ARG A 678 9.97 -51.32 -17.52
CA ARG A 678 10.11 -52.47 -16.59
C ARG A 678 9.15 -53.62 -16.93
N PHE A 679 7.92 -53.30 -17.31
CA PHE A 679 6.96 -54.30 -17.76
C PHE A 679 7.04 -54.42 -19.29
N GLY A 680 5.91 -54.35 -19.99
CA GLY A 680 5.87 -54.36 -21.45
C GLY A 680 5.82 -52.95 -22.03
N GLY A 681 6.04 -52.85 -23.34
CA GLY A 681 5.90 -51.58 -24.06
C GLY A 681 4.46 -51.17 -24.30
N LEU A 682 3.60 -52.10 -24.75
CA LEU A 682 2.18 -51.82 -25.04
C LEU A 682 1.29 -52.89 -24.42
N PHE A 683 0.32 -52.44 -23.64
CA PHE A 683 -0.67 -53.26 -22.96
C PHE A 683 -2.08 -52.87 -23.42
N LEU A 684 -2.83 -53.86 -23.93
CA LEU A 684 -4.24 -53.75 -24.33
C LEU A 684 -5.16 -54.67 -23.52
N ALA A 685 -6.13 -54.11 -22.80
CA ALA A 685 -7.12 -54.92 -22.07
C ALA A 685 -8.06 -55.69 -23.02
N SER A 686 -8.77 -56.70 -22.49
CA SER A 686 -9.77 -57.43 -23.26
C SER A 686 -10.82 -56.49 -23.88
N GLY A 687 -11.04 -56.60 -25.19
CA GLY A 687 -11.99 -55.78 -25.94
C GLY A 687 -11.46 -54.42 -26.41
N VAL A 688 -10.21 -54.08 -26.12
CA VAL A 688 -9.55 -52.86 -26.60
C VAL A 688 -8.95 -53.09 -27.99
N ASN A 689 -9.21 -52.15 -28.90
CA ASN A 689 -8.63 -52.13 -30.25
C ASN A 689 -7.85 -50.84 -30.47
N VAL A 690 -6.70 -50.95 -31.15
CA VAL A 690 -5.84 -49.80 -31.47
C VAL A 690 -5.47 -49.79 -32.95
N THR A 691 -5.33 -48.59 -33.51
CA THR A 691 -4.77 -48.41 -34.84
C THR A 691 -3.27 -48.19 -34.70
N MET A 692 -2.46 -49.08 -35.30
CA MET A 692 -1.00 -49.05 -35.25
C MET A 692 -0.42 -48.76 -36.62
N LYS A 693 0.51 -47.80 -36.71
CA LYS A 693 1.29 -47.53 -37.92
C LYS A 693 2.73 -47.15 -37.55
N ASP A 694 3.72 -47.85 -38.10
CA ASP A 694 5.15 -47.53 -37.97
C ASP A 694 5.69 -47.38 -36.54
N ASN A 695 5.04 -47.98 -35.53
CA ASN A 695 5.51 -47.93 -34.14
C ASN A 695 6.65 -48.93 -33.89
N LYS A 696 7.60 -48.56 -33.04
CA LYS A 696 8.75 -49.39 -32.62
C LYS A 696 8.64 -49.70 -31.13
N ILE A 697 8.40 -50.97 -30.80
CA ILE A 697 8.35 -51.48 -29.42
C ILE A 697 9.52 -52.44 -29.25
N LEU A 698 10.51 -52.08 -28.44
CA LEU A 698 11.77 -52.83 -28.38
C LEU A 698 12.42 -52.77 -27.00
N ASN A 699 13.20 -53.79 -26.65
CA ASN A 699 14.06 -53.83 -25.45
C ASN A 699 13.35 -53.50 -24.12
N ASN A 700 12.05 -53.79 -23.99
CA ASN A 700 11.39 -53.72 -22.69
C ASN A 700 11.86 -54.90 -21.82
N GLN A 701 11.75 -54.75 -20.51
CA GLN A 701 12.28 -55.75 -19.58
C GLN A 701 11.34 -56.94 -19.42
N ASP A 702 10.07 -56.82 -19.84
CA ASP A 702 9.05 -57.88 -19.87
C ASP A 702 8.97 -58.64 -18.54
N ALA A 703 9.05 -57.91 -17.42
CA ALA A 703 9.16 -58.52 -16.09
C ALA A 703 7.94 -59.40 -15.75
N ILE A 704 6.76 -59.10 -16.31
CA ILE A 704 5.55 -59.91 -16.15
C ILE A 704 5.72 -61.27 -16.85
N GLU A 705 6.10 -61.30 -18.13
CA GLU A 705 6.33 -62.56 -18.88
C GLU A 705 7.45 -63.40 -18.24
N LYS A 706 8.50 -62.74 -17.73
CA LYS A 706 9.56 -63.38 -16.96
C LYS A 706 9.05 -63.98 -15.65
N ALA A 707 8.14 -63.31 -14.94
CA ALA A 707 7.54 -63.86 -13.72
C ALA A 707 6.60 -65.04 -14.02
N VAL A 708 5.81 -64.95 -15.10
CA VAL A 708 4.94 -66.03 -15.58
C VAL A 708 5.76 -67.27 -15.91
N SER A 709 6.81 -67.13 -16.72
CA SER A 709 7.69 -68.24 -17.12
C SER A 709 8.46 -68.86 -15.95
N ARG A 710 8.77 -68.08 -14.90
CA ARG A 710 9.40 -68.57 -13.67
C ARG A 710 8.42 -69.22 -12.68
N GLY A 711 7.12 -69.25 -12.98
CA GLY A 711 6.11 -69.83 -12.09
C GLY A 711 5.83 -69.01 -10.83
N GLN A 712 6.14 -67.71 -10.83
CA GLN A 712 5.95 -66.82 -9.67
C GLN A 712 4.53 -66.24 -9.62
N CYS A 713 3.99 -66.01 -8.42
CA CYS A 713 2.75 -65.25 -8.28
C CYS A 713 2.97 -63.81 -8.74
N LEU A 714 2.03 -63.26 -9.53
CA LEU A 714 2.15 -61.87 -10.01
C LEU A 714 2.04 -60.85 -8.87
N TYR A 715 1.45 -61.20 -7.73
CA TYR A 715 1.45 -60.33 -6.53
C TYR A 715 2.87 -59.94 -6.09
N LYS A 716 3.84 -60.84 -6.28
CA LYS A 716 5.25 -60.62 -5.92
C LYS A 716 5.94 -59.54 -6.76
N ILE A 717 5.49 -59.32 -7.99
CA ILE A 717 6.06 -58.30 -8.88
C ILE A 717 5.23 -57.01 -8.91
N SER A 718 3.92 -57.12 -8.64
CA SER A 718 2.97 -56.02 -8.63
C SER A 718 3.05 -55.21 -7.33
N SER A 719 3.34 -55.91 -6.21
CA SER A 719 3.10 -55.43 -4.85
C SER A 719 1.68 -54.84 -4.72
N TYR A 720 1.50 -53.86 -3.83
CA TYR A 720 0.26 -53.10 -3.65
C TYR A 720 0.28 -51.76 -4.43
N THR A 721 1.37 -51.41 -5.11
CA THR A 721 1.52 -50.10 -5.77
C THR A 721 1.48 -50.13 -7.29
N SER A 722 1.65 -51.28 -7.95
CA SER A 722 1.65 -51.37 -9.40
C SER A 722 0.76 -52.53 -9.85
N TYR A 723 -0.22 -52.27 -10.73
CA TYR A 723 -1.18 -53.29 -11.17
C TYR A 723 -0.84 -53.76 -12.58
N PRO A 724 0.01 -54.78 -12.75
CA PRO A 724 0.38 -55.28 -14.06
C PRO A 724 -0.84 -55.87 -14.76
N MET A 725 -1.04 -55.50 -16.01
CA MET A 725 -2.09 -56.11 -16.82
C MET A 725 -1.71 -57.53 -17.23
N HIS A 726 -2.62 -58.47 -16.98
CA HIS A 726 -2.42 -59.90 -17.25
C HIS A 726 -3.76 -60.63 -17.42
N ASP A 727 -3.74 -61.88 -17.88
CA ASP A 727 -4.87 -62.80 -17.81
C ASP A 727 -5.22 -63.14 -16.35
N PHE A 728 -6.46 -62.87 -15.97
CA PHE A 728 -7.00 -63.16 -14.65
C PHE A 728 -8.18 -64.13 -14.71
N TYR A 729 -8.26 -64.95 -13.66
CA TYR A 729 -9.20 -66.06 -13.56
C TYR A 729 -10.00 -65.98 -12.27
N ARG A 730 -11.22 -66.49 -12.31
CA ARG A 730 -12.08 -66.79 -11.16
C ARG A 730 -11.94 -68.25 -10.79
N CYS A 731 -12.11 -68.59 -9.52
CA CYS A 731 -12.19 -69.97 -9.05
C CYS A 731 -13.54 -70.24 -8.38
N HIS A 732 -14.43 -70.95 -9.06
CA HIS A 732 -15.77 -71.30 -8.55
C HIS A 732 -15.68 -72.23 -7.34
N THR A 733 -14.73 -73.17 -7.34
CA THR A 733 -14.48 -74.06 -6.20
C THR A 733 -14.11 -73.32 -4.91
N CYS A 734 -13.42 -72.18 -5.02
CA CYS A 734 -13.04 -71.34 -3.88
C CYS A 734 -14.08 -70.25 -3.55
N ASN A 735 -15.25 -70.28 -4.19
CA ASN A 735 -16.32 -69.29 -4.02
C ASN A 735 -15.87 -67.83 -4.21
N THR A 736 -14.92 -67.60 -5.14
CA THR A 736 -14.43 -66.25 -5.44
C THR A 736 -15.49 -65.43 -6.19
N THR A 737 -15.61 -64.14 -5.86
CA THR A 737 -16.63 -63.24 -6.44
C THR A 737 -16.11 -62.44 -7.64
N ASP A 738 -16.94 -61.57 -8.22
CA ASP A 738 -16.52 -60.60 -9.25
C ASP A 738 -15.43 -59.63 -8.82
N ARG A 739 -15.16 -59.52 -7.52
CA ARG A 739 -14.11 -58.66 -6.98
C ARG A 739 -12.75 -59.34 -6.89
N ASN A 740 -12.69 -60.65 -7.14
CA ASN A 740 -11.47 -61.43 -7.00
C ASN A 740 -10.87 -61.80 -8.36
N ALA A 741 -9.54 -61.75 -8.44
CA ALA A 741 -8.76 -62.06 -9.63
C ALA A 741 -7.53 -62.91 -9.27
N ILE A 742 -7.42 -64.10 -9.87
CA ILE A 742 -6.32 -65.04 -9.63
C ILE A 742 -5.40 -65.07 -10.86
N CYS A 743 -4.09 -64.93 -10.68
CA CYS A 743 -3.14 -64.96 -11.78
C CYS A 743 -2.92 -66.37 -12.34
N VAL A 744 -2.40 -66.43 -13.58
CA VAL A 744 -2.15 -67.68 -14.33
C VAL A 744 -1.31 -68.72 -13.57
N ASN A 745 -0.36 -68.29 -12.73
CA ASN A 745 0.49 -69.22 -11.99
C ASN A 745 -0.21 -69.77 -10.73
N CYS A 746 -1.02 -68.94 -10.07
CA CYS A 746 -1.79 -69.38 -8.92
C CYS A 746 -2.88 -70.40 -9.33
N ILE A 747 -3.51 -70.24 -10.51
CA ILE A 747 -4.45 -71.26 -10.98
C ILE A 747 -3.76 -72.60 -11.30
N LYS A 748 -2.51 -72.56 -11.78
CA LYS A 748 -1.73 -73.76 -12.12
C LYS A 748 -1.19 -74.51 -10.90
N LYS A 749 -1.10 -73.86 -9.74
CA LYS A 749 -0.48 -74.41 -8.52
C LYS A 749 -1.43 -74.41 -7.34
N CYS A 750 -1.82 -73.23 -6.85
CA CYS A 750 -2.67 -73.08 -5.67
C CYS A 750 -4.12 -73.55 -5.90
N HIS A 751 -4.63 -73.42 -7.13
CA HIS A 751 -5.98 -73.85 -7.52
C HIS A 751 -5.94 -74.99 -8.55
N GLN A 752 -4.88 -75.81 -8.52
CA GLN A 752 -4.75 -76.94 -9.43
C GLN A 752 -5.89 -77.94 -9.19
N GLY A 753 -6.64 -78.27 -10.26
CA GLY A 753 -7.78 -79.20 -10.17
C GLY A 753 -9.08 -78.55 -9.71
N HIS A 754 -9.11 -77.24 -9.48
CA HIS A 754 -10.34 -76.49 -9.22
C HIS A 754 -11.05 -76.11 -10.52
N ASP A 755 -12.34 -75.83 -10.42
CA ASP A 755 -13.11 -75.20 -11.49
C ASP A 755 -12.76 -73.70 -11.56
N VAL A 756 -12.18 -73.30 -12.69
CA VAL A 756 -11.67 -71.94 -12.93
C VAL A 756 -12.17 -71.40 -14.27
N GLU A 757 -12.49 -70.12 -14.27
CA GLU A 757 -13.02 -69.40 -15.43
C GLU A 757 -12.11 -68.23 -15.77
N PHE A 758 -11.76 -68.04 -17.05
CA PHE A 758 -11.08 -66.83 -17.50
C PHE A 758 -12.05 -65.65 -17.44
N ILE A 759 -11.67 -64.59 -16.72
CA ILE A 759 -12.50 -63.40 -16.56
C ILE A 759 -12.19 -62.40 -17.68
N ARG A 760 -10.94 -61.95 -17.72
CA ARG A 760 -10.45 -60.93 -18.65
C ARG A 760 -8.94 -60.77 -18.53
N HIS A 761 -8.36 -60.17 -19.56
CA HIS A 761 -7.01 -59.60 -19.55
C HIS A 761 -7.14 -58.12 -19.14
N ASP A 762 -6.75 -57.78 -17.91
CA ASP A 762 -6.97 -56.44 -17.35
C ASP A 762 -6.08 -56.20 -16.13
N ARG A 763 -6.16 -55.01 -15.53
CA ARG A 763 -5.39 -54.61 -14.35
C ARG A 763 -5.99 -55.18 -13.06
N PHE A 764 -5.37 -56.21 -12.52
CA PHE A 764 -5.69 -56.69 -11.16
C PHE A 764 -4.42 -57.05 -10.39
N PHE A 765 -4.52 -57.05 -9.06
CA PHE A 765 -3.58 -57.81 -8.24
C PHE A 765 -4.06 -59.25 -8.12
N CYS A 766 -3.15 -60.18 -7.81
CA CYS A 766 -3.56 -61.55 -7.55
C CYS A 766 -4.06 -61.70 -6.11
N ASP A 767 -5.37 -61.87 -5.92
CA ASP A 767 -6.01 -62.07 -4.61
C ASP A 767 -5.47 -63.28 -3.84
N CYS A 768 -5.13 -64.35 -4.56
CA CYS A 768 -4.46 -65.50 -3.96
C CYS A 768 -3.15 -65.07 -3.28
N GLY A 769 -2.30 -64.32 -3.99
CA GLY A 769 -1.03 -63.83 -3.45
C GLY A 769 -1.17 -62.77 -2.37
N ALA A 770 -2.22 -61.94 -2.44
CA ALA A 770 -2.55 -60.93 -1.45
C ALA A 770 -3.08 -61.52 -0.12
N GLY A 771 -3.38 -62.82 -0.09
CA GLY A 771 -3.91 -63.50 1.11
C GLY A 771 -5.39 -63.16 1.39
N THR A 772 -6.13 -62.65 0.41
CA THR A 772 -7.57 -62.32 0.54
C THR A 772 -8.48 -63.53 0.34
N LEU A 773 -7.92 -64.69 -0.04
CA LEU A 773 -8.64 -65.94 -0.26
C LEU A 773 -8.44 -66.91 0.93
N SER A 774 -9.36 -67.86 1.07
CA SER A 774 -9.36 -68.87 2.14
C SER A 774 -8.14 -69.80 2.14
N ASN A 775 -7.51 -70.02 0.97
CA ASN A 775 -6.32 -70.84 0.84
C ASN A 775 -5.06 -69.96 0.72
N PRO A 776 -4.01 -70.20 1.52
CA PRO A 776 -2.77 -69.43 1.46
C PRO A 776 -2.01 -69.71 0.15
N CYS A 777 -1.48 -68.65 -0.46
CA CYS A 777 -0.71 -68.78 -1.69
C CYS A 777 0.69 -69.36 -1.43
N THR A 778 1.01 -70.45 -2.14
CA THR A 778 2.33 -71.09 -2.06
C THR A 778 3.37 -70.45 -2.98
N LEU A 779 2.97 -69.46 -3.80
CA LEU A 779 3.80 -68.82 -4.83
C LEU A 779 4.18 -67.36 -4.55
N ALA A 780 3.58 -66.72 -3.54
CA ALA A 780 3.83 -65.31 -3.21
C ALA A 780 5.17 -65.11 -2.46
N GLY A 781 5.59 -66.09 -1.65
CA GLY A 781 6.76 -65.96 -0.76
C GLY A 781 6.44 -65.20 0.54
N GLU A 782 7.45 -64.88 1.35
CA GLU A 782 7.30 -63.97 2.50
C GLU A 782 6.84 -62.58 2.02
N PRO A 783 5.93 -61.89 2.74
CA PRO A 783 5.43 -60.59 2.33
C PRO A 783 6.60 -59.61 2.27
N THR A 784 6.86 -59.06 1.09
CA THR A 784 7.68 -57.85 0.97
C THR A 784 6.88 -56.71 1.60
N HIS A 785 7.10 -56.50 2.89
CA HIS A 785 6.72 -55.28 3.58
C HIS A 785 7.52 -54.12 2.98
N ASP A 786 7.14 -53.63 1.81
CA ASP A 786 7.36 -52.22 1.54
C ASP A 786 6.42 -51.49 2.52
N THR A 787 7.00 -50.77 3.48
CA THR A 787 6.26 -50.04 4.52
C THR A 787 6.01 -48.59 4.17
N ASP A 788 6.40 -48.14 2.98
CA ASP A 788 6.30 -46.74 2.58
C ASP A 788 5.35 -46.57 1.40
N THR A 789 4.05 -46.64 1.66
CA THR A 789 2.94 -45.88 1.02
C THR A 789 1.60 -46.60 1.24
N LEU A 790 1.05 -46.45 2.45
CA LEU A 790 -0.40 -46.57 2.66
C LEU A 790 -1.06 -45.39 1.96
N TYR A 791 -1.52 -45.58 0.72
CA TYR A 791 -2.51 -44.67 0.12
C TYR A 791 -3.79 -45.45 -0.13
N ASP A 792 -4.77 -45.14 0.72
CA ASP A 792 -6.16 -45.48 0.56
C ASP A 792 -6.61 -44.94 -0.81
N SER A 793 -7.12 -45.82 -1.65
CA SER A 793 -7.71 -45.45 -2.94
C SER A 793 -9.04 -44.77 -2.64
N ALA A 794 -9.00 -43.52 -2.19
CA ALA A 794 -10.18 -42.70 -2.09
C ALA A 794 -10.79 -42.62 -3.51
N PRO A 795 -12.08 -43.01 -3.70
CA PRO A 795 -12.76 -42.75 -4.96
C PRO A 795 -12.66 -41.25 -5.28
N PRO A 796 -12.72 -40.86 -6.56
CA PRO A 796 -12.65 -39.45 -6.94
C PRO A 796 -13.74 -38.70 -6.17
N ILE A 797 -13.31 -37.90 -5.19
CA ILE A 797 -14.22 -37.05 -4.43
C ILE A 797 -14.85 -36.13 -5.47
N GLU A 798 -16.18 -36.20 -5.60
CA GLU A 798 -16.94 -35.25 -6.40
C GLU A 798 -16.46 -33.85 -6.00
N SER A 799 -15.97 -33.10 -6.98
CA SER A 799 -15.54 -31.73 -6.77
C SER A 799 -16.77 -30.89 -6.46
N ASN A 800 -17.18 -30.86 -5.19
CA ASN A 800 -18.09 -29.86 -4.66
C ASN A 800 -17.32 -28.53 -4.59
N THR A 801 -17.14 -27.92 -5.76
CA THR A 801 -16.99 -26.47 -5.84
C THR A 801 -18.31 -25.87 -5.37
N LEU A 802 -18.31 -25.38 -4.13
CA LEU A 802 -19.36 -24.54 -3.59
C LEU A 802 -19.71 -23.46 -4.62
N GLN A 803 -20.94 -23.54 -5.15
CA GLN A 803 -21.58 -22.42 -5.82
C GLN A 803 -21.83 -21.36 -4.74
N HIS A 804 -20.99 -20.33 -4.71
CA HIS A 804 -21.40 -19.05 -4.15
C HIS A 804 -21.91 -18.19 -5.31
N ASN A 805 -23.22 -17.93 -5.28
CA ASN A 805 -23.88 -16.86 -6.02
C ASN A 805 -23.32 -15.49 -5.62
#